data_AF-A0A914YNS1-F1
#
_entry.id   AF-A0A914YNS1-F1
#
_cell.length_a   1.000
_cell.length_b   1.000
_cell.length_c   1.000
_cell.angle_alpha   90.00
_cell.angle_beta   90.00
_cell.angle_gamma   90.00
#
_symmetry.space_group_name_H-M   'P 1'
#
loop_
_entity.id
_entity.type
_entity.pdbx_description
1 polymer ?
#
loop_
_entity_poly.entity_id
_entity_poly.type
_entity_poly.pdbx_seq_one_letter_code
_entity_poly.pdbx_strand_id
1 'polypeptide(L)'
;MKIKSTDNTFRLQYESEIINYRAKIAGLESRLSRRQVEFEKSEDLMRHEIEKLQNRVDNTQYRLESTSSFSEKENLDSTSVEKLNDLHFKIGDLTATNKALRDEINRHVSEKSELQEEMKSLREEMDSLKGTNNVLQERLTETEGSNDFASKYYTEEINKIKAQKAEIRCELIRLRREHEKCLQSTKEDDVSKEIHEKEVAEFKKKMAELETKLNETKRIAAENESSEKGQIDQLTTDLKKANAAIAHNQEALQTLDKQAEDLMKRVQQENASKKAAKKKVVVLESEVKDFKREMENKKMLEDEISNLKVENDKLLDKINYLENEIRESHTDHREELTKLAEQVTKARSMPSSDSRQTEELSKKIAHLEATIRQNENVARSLHRQIDQSKNEIVSAEKALSDMREKQYVIVNENTDLRRALQEAVVKLQAFKANEDKLKEADAENQAQIDKLEREINNLQDELGELRDELNQKEDNIAYLQSIQQPRKLEKLKISNSQSTLVTGADDEMEVEQLLATRDALARQVNERSQMLEKKKEEIVPLLKASSVCSESSVDINHTNMTANSSRNRVGTMRHDIPHRWSKNFVSMLCPRCEMCFEAVPRFSYAHRCKSCRLVVHSHCKSSVLNTCGLPAACANFYQENHSVTNDRMSGWVKILQADETEQKNWLNSFAIFEENMLSFYESDLTFSNAEGPFFTINLSQERWKVYNQTGTIRGIDMGNAESLIEIKLQTESLLMLAPTPTAKRNWIRALQNATNRRILDRNASNRRVMSMSTVVRIGKPLLKFQCTEIYHDWLLIGTPQGLFATSFSNPRMPFQLAGFTNLFQMKWVKEYNLFFAIDGIERNVVVLHGNQLENALCANTSPRVHPTPYSNIAAAHLIEISEESHSNERYLYIATSDGITIFHYMSKKDMFVPCTEIQLEIPAMCIISCNGGFVFGSDTFYFVPHSTWSPQSFRTDWAPDCPIGIAKISDEEILIVNHNCGVFTTPQGKRTRRGVVEWERVPISVTYCEPYLIIIYTDMISIVRVIPYGEVQEGAPLIEELEGYRAPGARVTGYGKSLSDIFITVMNDNCVELNCFSASALKRKTTTTSSLQSLKKRF
;
A
#
# COMPACT_ATOMS: atom_id res chain seq x y z
N MET A 1 -38.51 -30.14 19.15
CA MET A 1 -37.75 -28.87 19.17
C MET A 1 -36.34 -29.00 18.59
N LYS A 2 -35.55 -30.04 18.88
CA LYS A 2 -34.15 -30.18 18.38
C LYS A 2 -33.98 -30.32 16.85
N ILE A 3 -34.97 -30.82 16.11
CA ILE A 3 -34.89 -30.97 14.63
C ILE A 3 -35.17 -29.64 13.90
N LYS A 4 -36.00 -28.75 14.48
CA LYS A 4 -36.32 -27.44 13.88
C LYS A 4 -35.15 -26.44 13.94
N SER A 5 -34.20 -26.59 14.87
CA SER A 5 -33.07 -25.64 14.95
C SER A 5 -31.96 -25.97 13.94
N THR A 6 -31.76 -27.23 13.59
CA THR A 6 -30.72 -27.65 12.63
C THR A 6 -31.08 -27.25 11.20
N ASP A 7 -32.32 -27.46 10.77
CA ASP A 7 -32.75 -27.12 9.40
C ASP A 7 -32.80 -25.60 9.14
N ASN A 8 -33.16 -24.81 10.15
CA ASN A 8 -33.14 -23.34 10.04
C ASN A 8 -31.72 -22.78 9.90
N THR A 9 -30.72 -23.51 10.42
CA THR A 9 -29.31 -23.12 10.33
C THR A 9 -28.77 -23.37 8.92
N PHE A 10 -29.14 -24.50 8.29
CA PHE A 10 -28.78 -24.79 6.90
C PHE A 10 -29.46 -23.84 5.91
N ARG A 11 -30.72 -23.48 6.14
CA ARG A 11 -31.43 -22.49 5.33
C ARG A 11 -30.72 -21.13 5.32
N LEU A 12 -30.38 -20.59 6.50
CA LEU A 12 -29.66 -19.32 6.63
C LEU A 12 -28.27 -19.37 5.99
N GLN A 13 -27.62 -20.53 6.05
CA GLN A 13 -26.33 -20.75 5.40
C GLN A 13 -26.44 -20.72 3.86
N TYR A 14 -27.41 -21.41 3.27
CA TYR A 14 -27.64 -21.39 1.83
C TYR A 14 -28.08 -20.01 1.33
N GLU A 15 -28.94 -19.29 2.07
CA GLU A 15 -29.35 -17.92 1.74
C GLU A 15 -28.15 -16.95 1.75
N SER A 16 -27.26 -17.06 2.74
CA SER A 16 -26.03 -16.26 2.82
C SER A 16 -25.06 -16.56 1.68
N GLU A 17 -24.89 -17.84 1.32
CA GLU A 17 -24.03 -18.25 0.20
C GLU A 17 -24.58 -17.75 -1.15
N ILE A 18 -25.90 -17.87 -1.39
CA ILE A 18 -26.55 -17.37 -2.60
C ILE A 18 -26.37 -15.85 -2.77
N ILE A 19 -26.50 -15.07 -1.69
CA ILE A 19 -26.27 -13.61 -1.71
C ILE A 19 -24.82 -13.30 -2.10
N ASN A 20 -23.85 -14.03 -1.54
CA ASN A 20 -22.44 -13.85 -1.85
C ASN A 20 -22.12 -14.20 -3.32
N TYR A 21 -22.65 -15.31 -3.82
CA TYR A 21 -22.51 -15.69 -5.23
C TYR A 21 -23.19 -14.70 -6.17
N ARG A 22 -24.35 -14.14 -5.83
CA ARG A 22 -25.01 -13.08 -6.62
C ARG A 22 -24.18 -11.80 -6.68
N ALA A 23 -23.60 -11.38 -5.55
CA ALA A 23 -22.71 -10.23 -5.51
C ALA A 23 -21.45 -10.45 -6.37
N LYS A 24 -20.89 -11.66 -6.35
CA LYS A 24 -19.73 -12.04 -7.18
C LYS A 24 -20.07 -12.07 -8.67
N ILE A 25 -21.24 -12.62 -9.04
CA ILE A 25 -21.74 -12.62 -10.43
C ILE A 25 -21.96 -11.19 -10.91
N ALA A 26 -22.63 -10.32 -10.15
CA ALA A 26 -22.85 -8.93 -10.51
C ALA A 26 -21.53 -8.14 -10.68
N GLY A 27 -20.55 -8.42 -9.82
CA GLY A 27 -19.20 -7.86 -9.94
C GLY A 27 -18.47 -8.31 -11.21
N LEU A 28 -18.58 -9.59 -11.57
CA LEU A 28 -18.01 -10.14 -12.80
C LEU A 28 -18.72 -9.62 -14.04
N GLU A 29 -20.05 -9.51 -14.04
CA GLU A 29 -20.83 -8.90 -15.12
C GLU A 29 -20.41 -7.46 -15.38
N SER A 30 -20.24 -6.65 -14.34
CA SER A 30 -19.77 -5.26 -14.48
C SER A 30 -18.34 -5.16 -15.04
N ARG A 31 -17.47 -6.11 -14.67
CA ARG A 31 -16.10 -6.20 -15.21
C ARG A 31 -16.11 -6.64 -16.67
N LEU A 32 -16.92 -7.64 -17.01
CA LEU A 32 -17.04 -8.19 -18.35
C LEU A 32 -17.63 -7.16 -19.31
N SER A 33 -18.67 -6.42 -18.92
CA SER A 33 -19.21 -5.31 -19.71
C SER A 33 -18.20 -4.19 -19.92
N ARG A 34 -17.41 -3.82 -18.91
CA ARG A 34 -16.34 -2.82 -19.06
C ARG A 34 -15.25 -3.30 -20.03
N ARG A 35 -14.81 -4.54 -19.86
CA ARG A 35 -13.75 -5.15 -20.68
C ARG A 35 -14.20 -5.37 -22.13
N GLN A 36 -15.47 -5.71 -22.34
CA GLN A 36 -16.09 -5.79 -23.66
C GLN A 36 -16.05 -4.44 -24.40
N VAL A 37 -16.43 -3.35 -23.72
CA VAL A 37 -16.39 -1.99 -24.31
C VAL A 37 -14.95 -1.53 -24.58
N GLU A 38 -13.98 -1.93 -23.76
CA GLU A 38 -12.56 -1.67 -24.01
C GLU A 38 -12.03 -2.47 -25.20
N PHE A 39 -12.42 -3.75 -25.30
CA PHE A 39 -12.07 -4.63 -26.39
C PHE A 39 -12.62 -4.12 -27.72
N GLU A 40 -13.90 -3.76 -27.80
CA GLU A 40 -14.53 -3.23 -29.02
C GLU A 40 -13.81 -1.97 -29.53
N LYS A 41 -13.48 -1.04 -28.62
CA LYS A 41 -12.71 0.16 -28.99
C LYS A 41 -11.30 -0.15 -29.46
N SER A 42 -10.63 -1.08 -28.78
CA SER A 42 -9.27 -1.49 -29.14
C SER A 42 -9.26 -2.27 -30.46
N GLU A 43 -10.29 -3.07 -30.73
CA GLU A 43 -10.47 -3.82 -31.96
C GLU A 43 -10.67 -2.88 -33.15
N ASP A 44 -11.50 -1.84 -33.02
CA ASP A 44 -11.70 -0.84 -34.06
C ASP A 44 -10.40 -0.09 -34.40
N LEU A 45 -9.63 0.31 -33.39
CA LEU A 45 -8.33 0.97 -33.54
C LEU A 45 -7.31 0.05 -34.20
N MET A 46 -7.15 -1.18 -33.69
CA MET A 46 -6.22 -2.16 -34.25
C MET A 46 -6.60 -2.56 -35.68
N ARG A 47 -7.90 -2.67 -35.99
CA ARG A 47 -8.38 -2.96 -37.34
C ARG A 47 -8.00 -1.85 -38.32
N HIS A 48 -8.17 -0.59 -37.91
CA HIS A 48 -7.79 0.56 -38.73
C HIS A 48 -6.27 0.67 -38.92
N GLU A 49 -5.48 0.38 -37.87
CA GLU A 49 -4.02 0.36 -37.96
C GLU A 49 -3.50 -0.78 -38.84
N ILE A 50 -4.06 -1.99 -38.69
CA ILE A 50 -3.73 -3.15 -39.54
C ILE A 50 -4.06 -2.83 -41.01
N GLU A 51 -5.22 -2.25 -41.30
CA GLU A 51 -5.60 -1.84 -42.66
C GLU A 51 -4.63 -0.80 -43.24
N LYS A 52 -4.22 0.19 -42.43
CA LYS A 52 -3.22 1.20 -42.82
C LYS A 52 -1.85 0.58 -43.07
N LEU A 53 -1.43 -0.37 -42.23
CA LEU A 53 -0.15 -1.08 -42.38
C LEU A 53 -0.18 -2.03 -43.58
N GLN A 54 -1.30 -2.71 -43.85
CA GLN A 54 -1.51 -3.54 -45.04
C GLN A 54 -1.39 -2.71 -46.32
N ASN A 55 -2.04 -1.54 -46.38
CA ASN A 55 -1.90 -0.62 -47.51
C ASN A 55 -0.44 -0.17 -47.73
N ARG A 56 0.33 0.02 -46.65
CA ARG A 56 1.77 0.33 -46.74
C ARG A 56 2.58 -0.87 -47.24
N VAL A 57 2.28 -2.07 -46.75
CA VAL A 57 2.89 -3.32 -47.21
C VAL A 57 2.64 -3.48 -48.71
N ASP A 58 1.40 -3.35 -49.18
CA ASP A 58 1.03 -3.49 -50.59
C ASP A 58 1.74 -2.46 -51.47
N ASN A 59 1.85 -1.21 -51.01
CA ASN A 59 2.58 -0.16 -51.74
C ASN A 59 4.10 -0.45 -51.78
N THR A 60 4.69 -0.89 -50.68
CA THR A 60 6.12 -1.29 -50.66
C THR A 60 6.39 -2.53 -51.49
N GLN A 61 5.46 -3.48 -51.52
CA GLN A 61 5.50 -4.70 -52.33
C GLN A 61 5.44 -4.34 -53.82
N TYR A 62 4.51 -3.47 -54.21
CA TYR A 62 4.41 -2.96 -55.58
C TYR A 62 5.69 -2.25 -56.04
N ARG A 63 6.29 -1.43 -55.17
CA ARG A 63 7.59 -0.77 -55.44
C ARG A 63 8.72 -1.80 -55.56
N LEU A 64 8.74 -2.82 -54.71
CA LEU A 64 9.73 -3.91 -54.78
C LEU A 64 9.64 -4.63 -56.14
N GLU A 65 8.45 -5.02 -56.56
CA GLU A 65 8.17 -5.72 -57.83
C GLU A 65 8.48 -4.85 -59.06
N SER A 66 8.22 -3.55 -58.97
CA SER A 66 8.58 -2.58 -60.01
C SER A 66 10.10 -2.39 -60.12
N THR A 67 10.83 -2.45 -59.01
CA THR A 67 12.29 -2.27 -58.97
C THR A 67 13.03 -3.56 -59.36
N SER A 68 12.50 -4.73 -58.99
CA SER A 68 13.05 -6.03 -59.38
C SER A 68 12.89 -6.31 -60.87
N SER A 69 11.72 -5.99 -61.45
CA SER A 69 11.47 -6.14 -62.89
C SER A 69 12.31 -5.20 -63.77
N PHE A 70 12.79 -4.07 -63.21
CA PHE A 70 13.75 -3.19 -63.88
C PHE A 70 15.17 -3.77 -63.87
N SER A 71 15.56 -4.48 -62.82
CA SER A 71 16.88 -5.13 -62.71
C SER A 71 17.10 -6.29 -63.69
N GLU A 72 16.02 -6.94 -64.14
CA GLU A 72 16.08 -8.09 -65.06
C GLU A 72 16.24 -7.71 -66.55
N LYS A 73 16.17 -6.42 -66.92
CA LYS A 73 16.00 -5.97 -68.33
C LYS A 73 17.19 -5.28 -69.02
N GLU A 74 18.41 -5.24 -68.46
CA GLU A 74 19.53 -4.54 -69.11
C GLU A 74 20.72 -5.45 -69.48
N ASN A 75 21.13 -5.41 -70.76
CA ASN A 75 22.38 -5.98 -71.27
C ASN A 75 23.58 -5.10 -70.83
N LEU A 76 24.63 -5.72 -70.31
CA LEU A 76 25.63 -5.08 -69.44
C LEU A 76 26.76 -4.32 -70.17
N ASP A 77 27.07 -3.13 -69.64
CA ASP A 77 28.34 -2.41 -69.77
C ASP A 77 28.86 -2.04 -68.35
N SER A 78 30.12 -1.65 -68.19
CA SER A 78 30.76 -1.48 -66.85
C SER A 78 30.07 -0.47 -65.92
N THR A 79 29.53 0.62 -66.47
CA THR A 79 28.69 1.60 -65.74
C THR A 79 27.32 1.06 -65.32
N SER A 80 26.86 -0.03 -65.92
CA SER A 80 25.58 -0.67 -65.60
C SER A 80 25.68 -1.57 -64.36
N VAL A 81 26.90 -2.04 -64.02
CA VAL A 81 27.15 -2.89 -62.84
C VAL A 81 26.99 -2.10 -61.52
N GLU A 82 27.44 -0.85 -61.48
CA GLU A 82 27.24 0.02 -60.30
C GLU A 82 25.76 0.35 -60.09
N LYS A 83 25.03 0.65 -61.17
CA LYS A 83 23.57 0.87 -61.10
C LYS A 83 22.81 -0.39 -60.67
N LEU A 84 23.24 -1.56 -61.10
CA LEU A 84 22.69 -2.85 -60.66
C LEU A 84 22.95 -3.11 -59.18
N ASN A 85 24.11 -2.72 -58.65
CA ASN A 85 24.42 -2.86 -57.23
C ASN A 85 23.58 -1.91 -56.37
N ASP A 86 23.37 -0.66 -56.82
CA ASP A 86 22.48 0.29 -56.15
C ASP A 86 21.03 -0.19 -56.14
N LEU A 87 20.55 -0.77 -57.26
CA LEU A 87 19.23 -1.36 -57.34
C LEU A 87 19.09 -2.59 -56.42
N HIS A 88 20.11 -3.46 -56.35
CA HIS A 88 20.11 -4.59 -55.41
C HIS A 88 20.09 -4.14 -53.95
N PHE A 89 20.86 -3.11 -53.59
CA PHE A 89 20.85 -2.53 -52.25
C PHE A 89 19.44 -2.00 -51.91
N LYS A 90 18.81 -1.30 -52.85
CA LYS A 90 17.46 -0.75 -52.68
C LYS A 90 16.37 -1.83 -52.58
N ILE A 91 16.50 -2.93 -53.31
CA ILE A 91 15.65 -4.12 -53.18
C ILE A 91 15.82 -4.74 -51.79
N GLY A 92 17.06 -4.82 -51.28
CA GLY A 92 17.36 -5.27 -49.92
C GLY A 92 16.67 -4.44 -48.84
N ASP A 93 16.78 -3.11 -48.92
CA ASP A 93 16.15 -2.16 -47.99
C ASP A 93 14.62 -2.25 -48.01
N LEU A 94 14.03 -2.31 -49.20
CA LEU A 94 12.58 -2.46 -49.36
C LEU A 94 12.09 -3.82 -48.83
N THR A 95 12.86 -4.89 -49.02
CA THR A 95 12.55 -6.23 -48.49
C THR A 95 12.59 -6.25 -46.96
N ALA A 96 13.62 -5.63 -46.35
CA ALA A 96 13.74 -5.51 -44.91
C ALA A 96 12.59 -4.68 -44.30
N THR A 97 12.22 -3.59 -44.96
CA THR A 97 11.10 -2.73 -44.55
C THR A 97 9.76 -3.47 -44.62
N ASN A 98 9.53 -4.24 -45.69
CA ASN A 98 8.29 -5.02 -45.87
C ASN A 98 8.19 -6.14 -44.82
N LYS A 99 9.30 -6.81 -44.50
CA LYS A 99 9.37 -7.79 -43.40
C LYS A 99 9.02 -7.16 -42.04
N ALA A 100 9.63 -6.01 -41.71
CA ALA A 100 9.36 -5.32 -40.45
C ALA A 100 7.87 -4.91 -40.30
N LEU A 101 7.24 -4.44 -41.39
CA LEU A 101 5.82 -4.10 -41.39
C LEU A 101 4.91 -5.34 -41.22
N ARG A 102 5.27 -6.49 -41.79
CA ARG A 102 4.55 -7.75 -41.60
C ARG A 102 4.68 -8.28 -40.17
N ASP A 103 5.86 -8.18 -39.58
CA ASP A 103 6.10 -8.57 -38.18
C ASP A 103 5.26 -7.71 -37.22
N GLU A 104 5.11 -6.41 -37.51
CA GLU A 104 4.28 -5.50 -36.72
C GLU A 104 2.78 -5.80 -36.84
N ILE A 105 2.30 -6.18 -38.03
CA ILE A 105 0.92 -6.66 -38.23
C ILE A 105 0.69 -7.95 -37.41
N ASN A 106 1.63 -8.90 -37.44
CA ASN A 106 1.54 -10.15 -36.69
C ASN A 106 1.50 -9.91 -35.17
N ARG A 107 2.25 -8.92 -34.66
CA ARG A 107 2.21 -8.50 -33.26
C ARG A 107 0.80 -8.04 -32.86
N HIS A 108 0.21 -7.13 -33.63
CA HIS A 108 -1.15 -6.64 -33.36
C HIS A 108 -2.24 -7.73 -33.49
N VAL A 109 -2.07 -8.70 -34.40
CA VAL A 109 -2.96 -9.87 -34.50
C VAL A 109 -2.84 -10.79 -33.28
N SER A 110 -1.64 -11.00 -32.76
CA SER A 110 -1.41 -11.79 -31.53
C SER A 110 -2.06 -11.12 -30.31
N GLU A 111 -1.87 -9.80 -30.16
CA GLU A 111 -2.48 -9.02 -29.08
C GLU A 111 -4.02 -9.08 -29.11
N LYS A 112 -4.62 -9.04 -30.30
CA LYS A 112 -6.06 -9.24 -30.48
C LYS A 112 -6.51 -10.63 -30.01
N SER A 113 -5.77 -11.69 -30.35
CA SER A 113 -6.07 -13.07 -29.97
C SER A 113 -6.03 -13.28 -28.45
N GLU A 114 -5.01 -12.74 -27.78
CA GLU A 114 -4.84 -12.83 -26.33
C GLU A 114 -5.99 -12.15 -25.58
N LEU A 115 -6.42 -10.96 -26.02
CA LEU A 115 -7.56 -10.26 -25.43
C LEU A 115 -8.89 -11.00 -25.65
N GLN A 116 -9.07 -11.69 -26.79
CA GLN A 116 -10.23 -12.55 -27.03
C GLN A 116 -10.27 -13.76 -26.11
N GLU A 117 -9.10 -14.38 -25.84
CA GLU A 117 -8.99 -15.53 -24.95
C GLU A 117 -9.23 -15.14 -23.47
N GLU A 118 -8.75 -13.97 -23.05
CA GLU A 118 -9.04 -13.39 -21.73
C GLU A 118 -10.55 -13.16 -21.53
N MET A 119 -11.24 -12.60 -22.54
CA MET A 119 -12.68 -12.40 -22.52
C MET A 119 -13.47 -13.72 -22.47
N LYS A 120 -12.98 -14.77 -23.13
CA LYS A 120 -13.59 -16.10 -23.12
C LYS A 120 -13.47 -16.74 -21.72
N SER A 121 -12.30 -16.68 -21.12
CA SER A 121 -12.06 -17.21 -19.76
C SER A 121 -12.96 -16.55 -18.71
N LEU A 122 -13.15 -15.23 -18.78
CA LEU A 122 -14.05 -14.50 -17.88
C LEU A 122 -15.53 -14.88 -18.05
N ARG A 123 -15.96 -15.24 -19.27
CA ARG A 123 -17.33 -15.75 -19.50
C ARG A 123 -17.52 -17.15 -18.92
N GLU A 124 -16.54 -18.03 -19.11
CA GLU A 124 -16.58 -19.39 -18.55
C GLU A 124 -16.62 -19.39 -17.02
N GLU A 125 -15.87 -18.50 -16.36
CA GLU A 125 -15.93 -18.32 -14.91
C GLU A 125 -17.32 -17.85 -14.45
N MET A 126 -17.93 -16.90 -15.18
CA MET A 126 -19.26 -16.39 -14.87
C MET A 126 -20.34 -17.49 -15.02
N ASP A 127 -20.26 -18.30 -16.08
CA ASP A 127 -21.22 -19.37 -16.34
C ASP A 127 -21.11 -20.50 -15.31
N SER A 128 -19.88 -20.83 -14.89
CA SER A 128 -19.63 -21.75 -13.77
C SER A 128 -20.30 -21.27 -12.48
N LEU A 129 -20.10 -19.99 -12.12
CA LEU A 129 -20.69 -19.42 -10.92
C LEU A 129 -22.22 -19.36 -10.99
N LYS A 130 -22.80 -19.05 -12.16
CA LYS A 130 -24.25 -19.13 -12.39
C LYS A 130 -24.77 -20.56 -12.21
N GLY A 131 -24.06 -21.57 -12.70
CA GLY A 131 -24.38 -22.98 -12.47
C GLY A 131 -24.39 -23.35 -10.99
N THR A 132 -23.37 -22.94 -10.23
CA THR A 132 -23.32 -23.21 -8.78
C THR A 132 -24.44 -22.50 -8.01
N ASN A 133 -24.83 -21.29 -8.41
CA ASN A 133 -25.92 -20.53 -7.79
C ASN A 133 -27.26 -21.24 -8.00
N ASN A 134 -27.51 -21.74 -9.21
CA ASN A 134 -28.74 -22.50 -9.52
C ASN A 134 -28.84 -23.79 -8.69
N VAL A 135 -27.75 -24.54 -8.53
CA VAL A 135 -27.72 -25.75 -7.69
C VAL A 135 -28.00 -25.43 -6.22
N LEU A 136 -27.47 -24.32 -5.70
CA LEU A 136 -27.76 -23.88 -4.33
C LEU A 136 -29.21 -23.42 -4.17
N GLN A 137 -29.81 -22.80 -5.19
CA GLN A 137 -31.23 -22.45 -5.18
C GLN A 137 -32.14 -23.68 -5.20
N GLU A 138 -31.83 -24.71 -5.99
CA GLU A 138 -32.57 -25.98 -5.98
C GLU A 138 -32.49 -26.68 -4.61
N ARG A 139 -31.32 -26.68 -3.95
CA ARG A 139 -31.18 -27.23 -2.60
C ARG A 139 -31.95 -26.44 -1.54
N LEU A 140 -32.08 -25.11 -1.72
CA LEU A 140 -32.90 -24.28 -0.84
C LEU A 140 -34.39 -24.62 -0.99
N THR A 141 -34.89 -24.81 -2.21
CA THR A 141 -36.31 -25.16 -2.42
C THR A 141 -36.64 -26.58 -1.94
N GLU A 142 -35.71 -27.54 -2.08
CA GLU A 142 -35.86 -28.89 -1.52
C GLU A 142 -35.93 -28.90 0.01
N THR A 143 -35.12 -28.07 0.67
CA THR A 143 -35.12 -27.95 2.14
C THR A 143 -36.37 -27.23 2.67
N GLU A 144 -36.90 -26.23 1.92
CA GLU A 144 -38.19 -25.59 2.23
C GLU A 144 -39.37 -26.57 2.11
N GLY A 145 -39.41 -27.39 1.05
CA GLY A 145 -40.48 -28.37 0.84
C GLY A 145 -40.55 -29.46 1.92
N SER A 146 -39.40 -29.89 2.45
CA SER A 146 -39.33 -30.87 3.54
C SER A 146 -39.87 -30.31 4.87
N ASN A 147 -39.62 -29.03 5.14
CA ASN A 147 -40.09 -28.35 6.36
C ASN A 147 -41.61 -28.12 6.33
N ASP A 148 -42.19 -27.80 5.17
CA ASP A 148 -43.64 -27.67 4.99
C ASP A 148 -44.39 -28.99 5.24
N PHE A 149 -43.80 -30.11 4.81
CA PHE A 149 -44.34 -31.44 5.06
C PHE A 149 -44.32 -31.79 6.55
N ALA A 150 -43.21 -31.52 7.24
CA ALA A 150 -43.09 -31.71 8.69
C ALA A 150 -44.08 -30.82 9.46
N SER A 151 -44.26 -29.56 9.05
CA SER A 151 -45.20 -28.62 9.67
C SER A 151 -46.66 -29.08 9.53
N LYS A 152 -47.07 -29.56 8.35
CA LYS A 152 -48.40 -30.14 8.11
C LYS A 152 -48.64 -31.39 8.97
N TYR A 153 -47.67 -32.30 9.03
CA TYR A 153 -47.76 -33.51 9.85
C TYR A 153 -47.96 -33.19 11.34
N TYR A 154 -47.17 -32.26 11.90
CA TYR A 154 -47.35 -31.85 13.30
C TYR A 154 -48.69 -31.15 13.56
N THR A 155 -49.21 -30.40 12.58
CA THR A 155 -50.51 -29.73 12.70
C THR A 155 -51.67 -30.72 12.69
N GLU A 156 -51.61 -31.75 11.84
CA GLU A 156 -52.58 -32.86 11.85
C GLU A 156 -52.55 -33.63 13.16
N GLU A 157 -51.37 -33.89 13.71
CA GLU A 157 -51.26 -34.66 14.96
C GLU A 157 -51.76 -33.87 16.18
N ILE A 158 -51.51 -32.56 16.21
CA ILE A 158 -52.12 -31.66 17.20
C ILE A 158 -53.65 -31.66 17.10
N ASN A 159 -54.20 -31.70 15.88
CA ASN A 159 -55.65 -31.73 15.67
C ASN A 159 -56.28 -33.06 16.11
N LYS A 160 -55.60 -34.20 15.89
CA LYS A 160 -56.04 -35.50 16.44
C LYS A 160 -56.08 -35.51 17.97
N ILE A 161 -55.05 -34.97 18.62
CA ILE A 161 -55.00 -34.87 20.08
C ILE A 161 -56.15 -33.98 20.61
N LYS A 162 -56.46 -32.88 19.91
CA LYS A 162 -57.62 -32.03 20.26
C LYS A 162 -58.94 -32.76 20.12
N ALA A 163 -59.11 -33.58 19.08
CA ALA A 163 -60.32 -34.39 18.87
C ALA A 163 -60.49 -35.45 19.98
N GLN A 164 -59.43 -36.18 20.32
CA GLN A 164 -59.44 -37.16 21.43
C GLN A 164 -59.79 -36.52 22.77
N LYS A 165 -59.28 -35.32 23.05
CA LYS A 165 -59.61 -34.56 24.26
C LYS A 165 -61.09 -34.15 24.32
N ALA A 166 -61.70 -33.84 23.17
CA ALA A 166 -63.13 -33.52 23.09
C ALA A 166 -64.00 -34.77 23.32
N GLU A 167 -63.61 -35.91 22.76
CA GLU A 167 -64.30 -37.20 22.91
C GLU A 167 -64.33 -37.66 24.38
N ILE A 168 -63.19 -37.61 25.07
CA ILE A 168 -63.09 -37.93 26.52
C ILE A 168 -64.00 -37.02 27.36
N ARG A 169 -64.12 -35.73 27.00
CA ARG A 169 -65.03 -34.80 27.68
C ARG A 169 -66.50 -35.17 27.49
N CYS A 170 -66.91 -35.54 26.28
CA CYS A 170 -68.27 -35.97 26.00
C CYS A 170 -68.63 -37.25 26.77
N GLU A 171 -67.69 -38.20 26.85
CA GLU A 171 -67.90 -39.46 27.54
C GLU A 171 -68.01 -39.27 29.06
N LEU A 172 -67.23 -38.35 29.64
CA LEU A 172 -67.33 -37.99 31.05
C LEU A 172 -68.69 -37.34 31.39
N ILE A 173 -69.27 -36.59 30.46
CA ILE A 173 -70.63 -36.03 30.61
C ILE A 173 -71.69 -37.13 30.51
N ARG A 174 -71.53 -38.09 29.59
CA ARG A 174 -72.44 -39.25 29.47
C ARG A 174 -72.46 -40.07 30.76
N LEU A 175 -71.28 -40.42 31.29
CA LEU A 175 -71.14 -41.16 32.54
C LEU A 175 -71.74 -40.43 33.75
N ARG A 176 -71.62 -39.08 33.81
CA ARG A 176 -72.28 -38.29 34.85
C ARG A 176 -73.81 -38.38 34.78
N ARG A 177 -74.38 -38.34 33.57
CA ARG A 177 -75.84 -38.48 33.38
C ARG A 177 -76.34 -39.89 33.70
N GLU A 178 -75.54 -40.92 33.42
CA GLU A 178 -75.85 -42.31 33.79
C GLU A 178 -75.78 -42.53 35.30
N HIS A 179 -74.77 -41.96 35.96
CA HIS A 179 -74.67 -41.94 37.42
C HIS A 179 -75.90 -41.25 38.06
N GLU A 180 -76.34 -40.13 37.50
CA GLU A 180 -77.51 -39.39 37.99
C GLU A 180 -78.84 -40.13 37.76
N LYS A 181 -78.96 -40.87 36.64
CA LYS A 181 -80.08 -41.80 36.41
C LYS A 181 -80.09 -42.98 37.39
N CYS A 182 -78.92 -43.55 37.71
CA CYS A 182 -78.80 -44.65 38.67
C CYS A 182 -79.12 -44.20 40.11
N LEU A 183 -78.84 -42.93 40.43
CA LEU A 183 -79.24 -42.27 41.67
C LEU A 183 -80.75 -42.00 41.76
N GLN A 184 -81.45 -41.91 40.63
CA GLN A 184 -82.90 -41.78 40.58
C GLN A 184 -83.62 -43.14 40.64
N SER A 185 -83.02 -44.21 40.11
CA SER A 185 -83.57 -45.57 40.19
C SER A 185 -83.41 -46.25 41.56
N THR A 186 -82.65 -45.68 42.49
CA THR A 186 -82.44 -46.19 43.86
C THR A 186 -83.49 -45.69 44.87
N LYS A 187 -84.58 -45.06 44.40
CA LYS A 187 -85.72 -44.64 45.23
C LYS A 187 -86.89 -45.64 45.29
N GLU A 188 -86.80 -46.76 44.59
CA GLU A 188 -87.80 -47.84 44.68
C GLU A 188 -87.06 -49.18 44.74
N ASP A 189 -86.67 -49.58 45.95
CA ASP A 189 -87.09 -50.85 46.55
C ASP A 189 -86.27 -51.15 47.82
N ASP A 190 -87.02 -51.35 48.91
CA ASP A 190 -86.53 -51.62 50.26
C ASP A 190 -85.93 -53.03 50.36
N VAL A 191 -84.81 -53.10 51.08
CA VAL A 191 -84.20 -54.23 51.81
C VAL A 191 -82.73 -54.41 51.40
N SER A 192 -81.86 -53.50 51.89
CA SER A 192 -80.41 -53.71 52.17
C SER A 192 -79.76 -52.45 52.81
N LYS A 193 -80.50 -51.73 53.68
CA LYS A 193 -80.13 -50.41 54.22
C LYS A 193 -78.83 -50.38 55.05
N GLU A 194 -78.42 -51.48 55.67
CA GLU A 194 -77.34 -51.43 56.68
C GLU A 194 -75.92 -51.59 56.10
N ILE A 195 -75.76 -52.26 54.95
CA ILE A 195 -74.45 -52.35 54.25
C ILE A 195 -74.22 -51.08 53.42
N HIS A 196 -75.27 -50.58 52.76
CA HIS A 196 -75.18 -49.38 51.93
C HIS A 196 -74.97 -48.10 52.75
N GLU A 197 -75.41 -48.02 54.01
CA GLU A 197 -75.16 -46.83 54.84
C GLU A 197 -73.67 -46.62 55.17
N LYS A 198 -72.88 -47.69 55.33
CA LYS A 198 -71.42 -47.58 55.56
C LYS A 198 -70.67 -47.17 54.29
N GLU A 199 -71.01 -47.78 53.15
CA GLU A 199 -70.40 -47.41 51.87
C GLU A 199 -70.80 -46.00 51.44
N VAL A 200 -72.06 -45.59 51.64
CA VAL A 200 -72.54 -44.22 51.41
C VAL A 200 -71.84 -43.22 52.33
N ALA A 201 -71.54 -43.57 53.58
CA ALA A 201 -70.77 -42.71 54.48
C ALA A 201 -69.31 -42.53 54.02
N GLU A 202 -68.67 -43.61 53.53
CA GLU A 202 -67.32 -43.54 52.97
C GLU A 202 -67.28 -42.76 51.64
N PHE A 203 -68.28 -42.94 50.77
CA PHE A 203 -68.43 -42.16 49.55
C PHE A 203 -68.75 -40.70 49.82
N LYS A 204 -69.55 -40.37 50.85
CA LYS A 204 -69.78 -38.99 51.28
C LYS A 204 -68.49 -38.33 51.80
N LYS A 205 -67.65 -39.07 52.53
CA LYS A 205 -66.34 -38.57 52.97
C LYS A 205 -65.40 -38.32 51.79
N LYS A 206 -65.34 -39.24 50.82
CA LYS A 206 -64.56 -39.05 49.58
C LYS A 206 -65.12 -37.92 48.71
N MET A 207 -66.43 -37.75 48.65
CA MET A 207 -67.05 -36.59 47.96
C MET A 207 -66.64 -35.27 48.61
N ALA A 208 -66.66 -35.18 49.94
CA ALA A 208 -66.25 -33.96 50.65
C ALA A 208 -64.75 -33.67 50.47
N GLU A 209 -63.90 -34.70 50.47
CA GLU A 209 -62.46 -34.56 50.14
C GLU A 209 -62.22 -34.18 48.67
N LEU A 210 -63.05 -34.65 47.74
CA LEU A 210 -62.96 -34.27 46.33
C LEU A 210 -63.53 -32.87 46.07
N GLU A 211 -64.56 -32.44 46.79
CA GLU A 211 -65.08 -31.07 46.72
C GLU A 211 -64.10 -30.04 47.28
N THR A 212 -63.42 -30.34 48.38
CA THR A 212 -62.36 -29.48 48.92
C THR A 212 -61.18 -29.38 47.94
N LYS A 213 -60.75 -30.50 47.34
CA LYS A 213 -59.73 -30.49 46.27
C LYS A 213 -60.19 -29.77 44.99
N LEU A 214 -61.47 -29.88 44.62
CA LEU A 214 -62.05 -29.16 43.49
C LEU A 214 -62.07 -27.64 43.74
N ASN A 215 -62.40 -27.22 44.96
CA ASN A 215 -62.43 -25.81 45.31
C ASN A 215 -61.01 -25.22 45.39
N GLU A 216 -60.04 -25.99 45.90
CA GLU A 216 -58.64 -25.57 45.91
C GLU A 216 -58.06 -25.49 44.48
N THR A 217 -58.36 -26.47 43.62
CA THR A 217 -57.91 -26.41 42.21
C THR A 217 -58.58 -25.29 41.42
N LYS A 218 -59.85 -24.96 41.70
CA LYS A 218 -60.51 -23.77 41.12
C LYS A 218 -59.86 -22.47 41.58
N ARG A 219 -59.44 -22.39 42.84
CA ARG A 219 -58.72 -21.23 43.38
C ARG A 219 -57.37 -21.04 42.68
N ILE A 220 -56.58 -22.10 42.58
CA ILE A 220 -55.29 -22.09 41.87
C ILE A 220 -55.47 -21.77 40.39
N ALA A 221 -56.52 -22.29 39.75
CA ALA A 221 -56.83 -21.97 38.35
C ALA A 221 -57.18 -20.49 38.16
N ALA A 222 -57.95 -19.88 39.06
CA ALA A 222 -58.29 -18.47 39.00
C ALA A 222 -57.08 -17.56 39.29
N GLU A 223 -56.21 -17.94 40.22
CA GLU A 223 -54.95 -17.23 40.48
C GLU A 223 -54.01 -17.28 39.27
N ASN A 224 -53.84 -18.47 38.65
CA ASN A 224 -53.07 -18.63 37.43
C ASN A 224 -53.67 -17.84 36.25
N GLU A 225 -55.00 -17.85 36.07
CA GLU A 225 -55.67 -17.12 35.00
C GLU A 225 -55.48 -15.60 35.15
N SER A 226 -55.45 -15.07 36.39
CA SER A 226 -55.13 -13.67 36.66
C SER A 226 -53.67 -13.32 36.35
N SER A 227 -52.74 -14.21 36.68
CA SER A 227 -51.30 -14.04 36.42
C SER A 227 -50.99 -14.13 34.92
N GLU A 228 -51.59 -15.10 34.22
CA GLU A 228 -51.45 -15.26 32.77
C GLU A 228 -52.04 -14.06 32.03
N LYS A 229 -53.19 -13.54 32.48
CA LYS A 229 -53.79 -12.33 31.91
C LYS A 229 -52.90 -11.10 32.07
N GLY A 230 -52.28 -10.92 33.24
CA GLY A 230 -51.30 -9.85 33.47
C GLY A 230 -50.06 -9.97 32.57
N GLN A 231 -49.55 -11.18 32.34
CA GLN A 231 -48.44 -11.42 31.43
C GLN A 231 -48.83 -11.17 29.96
N ILE A 232 -50.04 -11.56 29.56
CA ILE A 232 -50.57 -11.30 28.21
C ILE A 232 -50.73 -9.79 27.98
N ASP A 233 -51.23 -9.03 28.95
CA ASP A 233 -51.40 -7.58 28.83
C ASP A 233 -50.03 -6.86 28.74
N GLN A 234 -49.04 -7.32 29.51
CA GLN A 234 -47.67 -6.81 29.42
C GLN A 234 -47.03 -7.10 28.06
N LEU A 235 -47.11 -8.36 27.59
CA LEU A 235 -46.59 -8.75 26.27
C LEU A 235 -47.30 -8.01 25.14
N THR A 236 -48.61 -7.78 25.24
CA THR A 236 -49.38 -7.01 24.26
C THR A 236 -48.93 -5.55 24.20
N THR A 237 -48.56 -4.97 25.34
CA THR A 237 -48.04 -3.61 25.43
C THR A 237 -46.65 -3.50 24.81
N ASP A 238 -45.79 -4.48 25.05
CA ASP A 238 -44.44 -4.52 24.48
C ASP A 238 -44.48 -4.79 22.96
N LEU A 239 -45.42 -5.61 22.49
CA LEU A 239 -45.67 -5.84 21.06
C LEU A 239 -46.12 -4.56 20.35
N LYS A 240 -46.97 -3.74 20.99
CA LYS A 240 -47.37 -2.42 20.45
C LYS A 240 -46.18 -1.46 20.35
N LYS A 241 -45.31 -1.42 21.37
CA LYS A 241 -44.09 -0.58 21.34
C LYS A 241 -43.12 -1.03 20.25
N ALA A 242 -42.90 -2.34 20.12
CA ALA A 242 -42.04 -2.91 19.08
C ALA A 242 -42.59 -2.60 17.67
N ASN A 243 -43.90 -2.72 17.46
CA ASN A 243 -44.52 -2.38 16.18
C ASN A 243 -44.41 -0.89 15.84
N ALA A 244 -44.54 0.00 16.84
CA ALA A 244 -44.33 1.43 16.64
C ALA A 244 -42.86 1.75 16.26
N ALA A 245 -41.89 1.06 16.89
CA ALA A 245 -40.48 1.21 16.55
C ALA A 245 -40.17 0.67 15.13
N ILE A 246 -40.79 -0.44 14.72
CA ILE A 246 -40.66 -0.97 13.36
C ILE A 246 -41.21 0.02 12.32
N ALA A 247 -42.37 0.63 12.59
CA ALA A 247 -42.95 1.64 11.71
C ALA A 247 -42.05 2.87 11.55
N HIS A 248 -41.49 3.38 12.65
CA HIS A 248 -40.54 4.50 12.62
C HIS A 248 -39.27 4.14 11.84
N ASN A 249 -38.74 2.94 12.02
CA ASN A 249 -37.55 2.48 11.28
C ASN A 249 -37.83 2.27 9.79
N GLN A 250 -39.05 1.86 9.41
CA GLN A 250 -39.46 1.77 8.01
C GLN A 250 -39.52 3.15 7.34
N GLU A 251 -40.01 4.17 8.04
CA GLU A 251 -40.05 5.56 7.54
C GLU A 251 -38.64 6.16 7.42
N ALA A 252 -37.76 5.87 8.36
CA ALA A 252 -36.34 6.24 8.29
C ALA A 252 -35.63 5.57 7.10
N LEU A 253 -35.90 4.28 6.84
CA LEU A 253 -35.35 3.54 5.69
C LEU A 253 -35.83 4.14 4.36
N GLN A 254 -37.11 4.48 4.23
CA GLN A 254 -37.63 5.14 3.02
C GLN A 254 -36.97 6.50 2.77
N THR A 255 -36.68 7.24 3.84
CA THR A 255 -35.97 8.52 3.74
C THR A 255 -34.52 8.33 3.29
N LEU A 256 -33.84 7.31 3.82
CA LEU A 256 -32.47 6.96 3.42
C LEU A 256 -32.39 6.45 1.98
N ASP A 257 -33.36 5.65 1.54
CA ASP A 257 -33.44 5.16 0.16
C ASP A 257 -33.59 6.32 -0.83
N LYS A 258 -34.45 7.30 -0.50
CA LYS A 258 -34.61 8.52 -1.30
C LYS A 258 -33.32 9.34 -1.37
N GLN A 259 -32.61 9.48 -0.25
CA GLN A 259 -31.30 10.16 -0.23
C GLN A 259 -30.25 9.41 -1.05
N ALA A 260 -30.25 8.07 -1.03
CA ALA A 260 -29.36 7.24 -1.82
C ALA A 260 -29.65 7.37 -3.32
N GLU A 261 -30.91 7.42 -3.74
CA GLU A 261 -31.30 7.66 -5.13
C GLU A 261 -30.84 9.03 -5.64
N ASP A 262 -30.99 10.09 -4.82
CA ASP A 262 -30.55 11.44 -5.17
C ASP A 262 -29.01 11.54 -5.27
N LEU A 263 -28.29 10.84 -4.39
CA LEU A 263 -26.84 10.73 -4.47
C LEU A 263 -26.41 9.95 -5.73
N MET A 264 -27.10 8.88 -6.10
CA MET A 264 -26.81 8.14 -7.33
C MET A 264 -27.00 9.01 -8.58
N LYS A 265 -28.04 9.86 -8.62
CA LYS A 265 -28.25 10.81 -9.73
C LYS A 265 -27.10 11.84 -9.83
N ARG A 266 -26.62 12.38 -8.70
CA ARG A 266 -25.47 13.30 -8.69
C ARG A 266 -24.19 12.61 -9.14
N VAL A 267 -23.94 11.38 -8.68
CA VAL A 267 -22.79 10.58 -9.12
C VAL A 267 -22.84 10.30 -10.62
N GLN A 268 -24.02 10.05 -11.19
CA GLN A 268 -24.18 9.89 -12.64
C GLN A 268 -23.89 11.19 -13.40
N GLN A 269 -24.36 12.34 -12.91
CA GLN A 269 -24.07 13.66 -13.52
C GLN A 269 -22.57 13.99 -13.48
N GLU A 270 -21.91 13.78 -12.33
CA GLU A 270 -20.47 14.02 -12.19
C GLU A 270 -19.64 13.07 -13.05
N ASN A 271 -20.05 11.81 -13.20
CA ASN A 271 -19.38 10.87 -14.10
C ASN A 271 -19.52 11.27 -15.57
N ALA A 272 -20.67 11.83 -15.97
CA ALA A 272 -20.85 12.38 -17.31
C ALA A 272 -19.94 13.59 -17.55
N SER A 273 -19.84 14.51 -16.58
CA SER A 273 -18.92 15.65 -16.60
C SER A 273 -17.46 15.21 -16.70
N LYS A 274 -17.05 14.24 -15.87
CA LYS A 274 -15.70 13.63 -15.90
C LYS A 274 -15.39 12.97 -17.24
N LYS A 275 -16.36 12.32 -17.88
CA LYS A 275 -16.20 11.72 -19.22
C LYS A 275 -16.00 12.80 -20.29
N ALA A 276 -16.70 13.93 -20.19
CA ALA A 276 -16.50 15.08 -21.07
C ALA A 276 -15.13 15.75 -20.86
N ALA A 277 -14.69 15.92 -19.61
CA ALA A 277 -13.36 16.45 -19.29
C ALA A 277 -12.24 15.53 -19.79
N LYS A 278 -12.37 14.21 -19.63
CA LYS A 278 -11.41 13.23 -20.17
C LYS A 278 -11.26 13.32 -21.69
N LYS A 279 -12.37 13.51 -22.42
CA LYS A 279 -12.31 13.72 -23.87
C LYS A 279 -11.50 14.97 -24.22
N LYS A 280 -11.67 16.07 -23.49
CA LYS A 280 -10.88 17.30 -23.70
C LYS A 280 -9.38 17.10 -23.42
N VAL A 281 -9.04 16.35 -22.36
CA VAL A 281 -7.64 16.03 -22.05
C VAL A 281 -6.98 15.24 -23.18
N VAL A 282 -7.67 14.25 -23.75
CA VAL A 282 -7.13 13.47 -24.88
C VAL A 282 -6.86 14.35 -26.11
N VAL A 283 -7.73 15.33 -26.40
CA VAL A 283 -7.51 16.28 -27.49
C VAL A 283 -6.29 17.17 -27.22
N LEU A 284 -6.17 17.71 -26.00
CA LEU A 284 -5.01 18.51 -25.62
C LEU A 284 -3.70 17.70 -25.63
N GLU A 285 -3.75 16.42 -25.26
CA GLU A 285 -2.60 15.52 -25.35
C GLU A 285 -2.16 15.26 -26.80
N SER A 286 -3.11 15.17 -27.75
CA SER A 286 -2.75 15.10 -29.18
C SER A 286 -2.13 16.41 -29.68
N GLU A 287 -2.69 17.57 -29.31
CA GLU A 287 -2.15 18.86 -29.70
C GLU A 287 -0.74 19.08 -29.14
N VAL A 288 -0.48 18.71 -27.89
CA VAL A 288 0.87 18.77 -27.29
C VAL A 288 1.86 17.84 -28.00
N LYS A 289 1.42 16.67 -28.48
CA LYS A 289 2.28 15.78 -29.27
C LYS A 289 2.62 16.38 -30.63
N ASP A 290 1.67 17.03 -31.27
CA ASP A 290 1.89 17.68 -32.56
C ASP A 290 2.81 18.89 -32.41
N PHE A 291 2.64 19.72 -31.37
CA PHE A 291 3.58 20.81 -31.05
C PHE A 291 5.00 20.32 -30.73
N LYS A 292 5.14 19.15 -30.08
CA LYS A 292 6.46 18.54 -29.85
C LYS A 292 7.15 18.13 -31.15
N ARG A 293 6.41 17.54 -32.10
CA ARG A 293 6.94 17.20 -33.43
C ARG A 293 7.35 18.44 -34.21
N GLU A 294 6.56 19.52 -34.13
CA GLU A 294 6.91 20.80 -34.75
C GLU A 294 8.18 21.41 -34.15
N MET A 295 8.36 21.32 -32.83
CA MET A 295 9.59 21.77 -32.14
C MET A 295 10.81 20.93 -32.54
N GLU A 296 10.67 19.61 -32.69
CA GLU A 296 11.76 18.75 -33.20
C GLU A 296 12.11 19.08 -34.65
N ASN A 297 11.12 19.29 -35.52
CA ASN A 297 11.36 19.72 -36.89
C ASN A 297 12.06 21.09 -36.94
N LYS A 298 11.67 22.02 -36.08
CA LYS A 298 12.33 23.34 -35.98
C LYS A 298 13.79 23.21 -35.57
N LYS A 299 14.10 22.32 -34.61
CA LYS A 299 15.47 22.07 -34.17
C LYS A 299 16.33 21.48 -35.30
N MET A 300 15.78 20.53 -36.06
CA MET A 300 16.46 19.97 -37.25
C MET A 300 16.77 21.05 -38.29
N LEU A 301 15.84 21.99 -38.53
CA LEU A 301 16.05 23.12 -39.43
C LEU A 301 17.09 24.11 -38.89
N GLU A 302 17.13 24.34 -37.57
CA GLU A 302 18.15 25.18 -36.93
C GLU A 302 19.56 24.58 -37.09
N ASP A 303 19.69 23.26 -36.92
CA ASP A 303 20.94 22.53 -37.14
C ASP A 303 21.38 22.59 -38.61
N GLU A 304 20.44 22.46 -39.56
CA GLU A 304 20.71 22.60 -41.00
C GLU A 304 21.16 24.02 -41.37
N ILE A 305 20.51 25.06 -40.82
CA ILE A 305 20.93 26.46 -41.00
C ILE A 305 22.35 26.68 -40.43
N SER A 306 22.66 26.08 -39.29
CA SER A 306 24.01 26.16 -38.70
C SER A 306 25.06 25.53 -39.60
N ASN A 307 24.77 24.36 -40.17
CA ASN A 307 25.67 23.69 -41.10
C ASN A 307 25.88 24.50 -42.39
N LEU A 308 24.80 25.05 -42.96
CA LEU A 308 24.87 25.91 -44.14
C LEU A 308 25.66 27.20 -43.88
N LYS A 309 25.60 27.78 -42.68
CA LYS A 309 26.44 28.92 -42.31
C LYS A 309 27.92 28.57 -42.31
N VAL A 310 28.30 27.44 -41.70
CA VAL A 310 29.69 26.97 -41.69
C VAL A 310 30.18 26.69 -43.11
N GLU A 311 29.33 26.17 -43.98
CA GLU A 311 29.67 25.95 -45.38
C GLU A 311 29.83 27.26 -46.16
N ASN A 312 28.97 28.24 -45.90
CA ASN A 312 29.07 29.57 -46.51
C ASN A 312 30.36 30.29 -46.09
N ASP A 313 30.74 30.22 -44.81
CA ASP A 313 32.00 30.79 -44.30
C ASP A 313 33.22 30.15 -45.00
N LYS A 314 33.22 28.82 -45.18
CA LYS A 314 34.28 28.11 -45.92
C LYS A 314 34.36 28.55 -47.38
N LEU A 315 33.22 28.77 -48.04
CA LEU A 315 33.18 29.27 -49.40
C LEU A 315 33.69 30.71 -49.47
N LEU A 316 33.38 31.54 -48.47
CA LEU A 316 33.88 32.92 -48.37
C LEU A 316 35.40 32.96 -48.21
N ASP A 317 35.96 32.12 -47.34
CA ASP A 317 37.41 31.97 -47.17
C ASP A 317 38.09 31.53 -48.47
N LYS A 318 37.43 30.63 -49.21
CA LYS A 318 37.94 30.17 -50.51
C LYS A 318 37.89 31.26 -51.57
N ILE A 319 36.85 32.09 -51.58
CA ILE A 319 36.78 33.27 -52.46
C ILE A 319 37.90 34.24 -52.11
N ASN A 320 38.10 34.56 -50.83
CA ASN A 320 39.17 35.46 -50.38
C ASN A 320 40.57 34.93 -50.76
N TYR A 321 40.79 33.62 -50.65
CA TYR A 321 42.03 32.98 -51.09
C TYR A 321 42.26 33.16 -52.60
N LEU A 322 41.24 32.85 -53.42
CA LEU A 322 41.32 32.99 -54.88
C LEU A 322 41.47 34.46 -55.30
N GLU A 323 40.84 35.40 -54.61
CA GLU A 323 41.01 36.84 -54.86
C GLU A 323 42.43 37.33 -54.56
N ASN A 324 43.06 36.81 -53.50
CA ASN A 324 44.46 37.10 -53.19
C ASN A 324 45.41 36.48 -54.22
N GLU A 325 45.17 35.23 -54.64
CA GLU A 325 45.97 34.55 -55.67
C GLU A 325 45.87 35.26 -57.03
N ILE A 326 44.67 35.72 -57.41
CA ILE A 326 44.47 36.54 -58.61
C ILE A 326 45.21 37.88 -58.48
N ARG A 327 45.21 38.50 -57.30
CA ARG A 327 45.91 39.76 -57.04
C ARG A 327 47.42 39.62 -57.15
N GLU A 328 47.99 38.57 -56.55
CA GLU A 328 49.42 38.24 -56.62
C GLU A 328 49.84 37.93 -58.07
N SER A 329 49.05 37.13 -58.78
CA SER A 329 49.27 36.89 -60.21
C SER A 329 49.22 38.19 -61.02
N HIS A 330 48.25 39.07 -60.75
CA HIS A 330 48.17 40.38 -61.41
C HIS A 330 49.38 41.28 -61.12
N THR A 331 49.95 41.24 -59.91
CA THR A 331 51.16 41.98 -59.57
C THR A 331 52.37 41.40 -60.30
N ASP A 332 52.50 40.08 -60.35
CA ASP A 332 53.59 39.40 -61.05
C ASP A 332 53.56 39.68 -62.56
N HIS A 333 52.38 39.63 -63.18
CA HIS A 333 52.20 39.96 -64.60
C HIS A 333 52.54 41.43 -64.88
N ARG A 334 52.23 42.34 -63.94
CA ARG A 334 52.56 43.77 -64.07
C ARG A 334 54.07 44.02 -63.91
N GLU A 335 54.74 43.26 -63.05
CA GLU A 335 56.20 43.26 -62.91
C GLU A 335 56.89 42.67 -64.14
N GLU A 336 56.35 41.60 -64.73
CA GLU A 336 56.86 41.06 -65.99
C GLU A 336 56.66 42.02 -67.17
N LEU A 337 55.51 42.69 -67.25
CA LEU A 337 55.24 43.71 -68.27
C LEU A 337 56.17 44.92 -68.13
N THR A 338 56.54 45.31 -66.91
CA THR A 338 57.52 46.39 -66.69
C THR A 338 58.94 45.94 -67.04
N LYS A 339 59.35 44.71 -66.70
CA LYS A 339 60.63 44.12 -67.15
C LYS A 339 60.70 43.97 -68.67
N LEU A 340 59.62 43.56 -69.33
CA LEU A 340 59.53 43.48 -70.79
C LEU A 340 59.54 44.86 -71.45
N ALA A 341 58.90 45.87 -70.85
CA ALA A 341 58.98 47.25 -71.31
C ALA A 341 60.40 47.81 -71.20
N GLU A 342 61.12 47.52 -70.11
CA GLU A 342 62.54 47.87 -69.96
C GLU A 342 63.43 47.16 -70.99
N GLN A 343 63.19 45.87 -71.26
CA GLN A 343 63.89 45.12 -72.29
C GLN A 343 63.61 45.65 -73.70
N VAL A 344 62.39 46.09 -74.00
CA VAL A 344 62.02 46.74 -75.27
C VAL A 344 62.68 48.10 -75.41
N THR A 345 62.83 48.88 -74.32
CA THR A 345 63.60 50.13 -74.36
C THR A 345 65.10 49.91 -74.54
N LYS A 346 65.67 48.83 -73.98
CA LYS A 346 67.08 48.42 -74.22
C LYS A 346 67.30 47.80 -75.61
N ALA A 347 66.30 47.14 -76.19
CA ALA A 347 66.38 46.55 -77.53
C ALA A 347 66.22 47.59 -78.66
N ARG A 348 65.64 48.76 -78.38
CA ARG A 348 65.51 49.87 -79.36
C ARG A 348 66.82 50.60 -79.68
N SER A 349 67.93 50.32 -78.99
CA SER A 349 69.22 50.98 -79.19
C SER A 349 70.26 50.21 -80.03
N MET A 350 69.91 49.10 -80.70
CA MET A 350 70.83 48.38 -81.59
C MET A 350 70.10 47.88 -82.85
N PRO A 351 70.65 48.08 -84.07
CA PRO A 351 69.97 47.67 -85.29
C PRO A 351 70.35 46.27 -85.76
N SER A 352 69.38 45.66 -86.45
CA SER A 352 69.45 44.60 -87.47
C SER A 352 69.19 43.13 -87.06
N SER A 353 68.05 42.66 -87.59
CA SER A 353 67.82 41.45 -88.40
C SER A 353 66.92 40.32 -87.84
N ASP A 354 66.00 39.90 -88.72
CA ASP A 354 65.50 38.56 -88.99
C ASP A 354 64.29 37.98 -88.24
N SER A 355 63.12 38.13 -88.87
CA SER A 355 62.16 37.10 -89.37
C SER A 355 61.77 35.87 -88.53
N ARG A 356 62.24 35.67 -87.29
CA ARG A 356 61.80 34.61 -86.35
C ARG A 356 60.84 35.12 -85.28
N GLN A 357 60.86 36.42 -84.98
CA GLN A 357 60.04 37.03 -83.93
C GLN A 357 58.54 37.08 -84.28
N THR A 358 58.18 37.16 -85.57
CA THR A 358 56.79 37.21 -86.03
C THR A 358 56.05 35.89 -85.83
N GLU A 359 56.73 34.75 -85.96
CA GLU A 359 56.13 33.42 -85.76
C GLU A 359 55.96 33.08 -84.27
N GLU A 360 56.88 33.55 -83.42
CA GLU A 360 56.82 33.39 -81.97
C GLU A 360 55.76 34.31 -81.32
N LEU A 361 55.59 35.52 -81.86
CA LEU A 361 54.48 36.41 -81.49
C LEU A 361 53.12 35.85 -81.91
N SER A 362 53.02 35.22 -83.09
CA SER A 362 51.79 34.57 -83.55
C SER A 362 51.35 33.41 -82.65
N LYS A 363 52.30 32.57 -82.19
CA LYS A 363 52.02 31.50 -81.22
C LYS A 363 51.61 32.04 -79.85
N LYS A 364 52.21 33.15 -79.40
CA LYS A 364 51.80 33.83 -78.15
C LYS A 364 50.41 34.44 -78.26
N ILE A 365 50.05 35.03 -79.40
CA ILE A 365 48.70 35.56 -79.66
C ILE A 365 47.67 34.42 -79.62
N ALA A 366 47.93 33.30 -80.31
CA ALA A 366 47.03 32.14 -80.28
C ALA A 366 46.87 31.53 -78.87
N HIS A 367 47.94 31.51 -78.07
CA HIS A 367 47.88 31.06 -76.69
C HIS A 367 47.05 32.02 -75.81
N LEU A 368 47.26 33.33 -75.94
CA LEU A 368 46.48 34.34 -75.22
C LEU A 368 45.00 34.32 -75.61
N GLU A 369 44.67 34.10 -76.89
CA GLU A 369 43.29 33.93 -77.35
C GLU A 369 42.62 32.69 -76.75
N ALA A 370 43.36 31.59 -76.59
CA ALA A 370 42.85 30.39 -75.92
C ALA A 370 42.60 30.63 -74.42
N THR A 371 43.50 31.34 -73.73
CA THR A 371 43.34 31.72 -72.32
C THR A 371 42.17 32.68 -72.11
N ILE A 372 41.96 33.64 -73.02
CA ILE A 372 40.80 34.54 -72.99
C ILE A 372 39.50 33.73 -73.10
N ARG A 373 39.42 32.77 -74.03
CA ARG A 373 38.23 31.90 -74.17
C ARG A 373 37.98 31.03 -72.93
N GLN A 374 39.04 30.54 -72.30
CA GLN A 374 38.92 29.79 -71.04
C GLN A 374 38.41 30.69 -69.91
N ASN A 375 38.93 31.92 -69.80
CA ASN A 375 38.49 32.89 -68.79
C ASN A 375 37.05 33.35 -69.04
N GLU A 376 36.61 33.52 -70.29
CA GLU A 376 35.22 33.81 -70.63
C GLU A 376 34.26 32.68 -70.24
N ASN A 377 34.71 31.43 -70.31
CA ASN A 377 33.91 30.27 -69.87
C ASN A 377 33.80 30.23 -68.34
N VAL A 378 34.90 30.50 -67.63
CA VAL A 378 34.90 30.59 -66.17
C VAL A 378 34.03 31.76 -65.70
N ALA A 379 34.14 32.93 -66.33
CA ALA A 379 33.30 34.10 -66.02
C ALA A 379 31.81 33.80 -66.22
N ARG A 380 31.43 33.08 -67.29
CA ARG A 380 30.04 32.64 -67.51
C ARG A 380 29.55 31.63 -66.47
N SER A 381 30.41 30.74 -65.99
CA SER A 381 30.08 29.80 -64.92
C SER A 381 29.86 30.51 -63.58
N LEU A 382 30.76 31.43 -63.22
CA LEU A 382 30.65 32.26 -62.02
C LEU A 382 29.42 33.16 -62.06
N HIS A 383 29.06 33.71 -63.23
CA HIS A 383 27.83 34.50 -63.38
C HIS A 383 26.57 33.67 -63.09
N ARG A 384 26.52 32.41 -63.56
CA ARG A 384 25.41 31.50 -63.26
C ARG A 384 25.33 31.14 -61.77
N GLN A 385 26.47 30.96 -61.10
CA GLN A 385 26.50 30.74 -59.65
C GLN A 385 26.01 31.96 -58.88
N ILE A 386 26.41 33.17 -59.29
CA ILE A 386 25.92 34.42 -58.69
C ILE A 386 24.40 34.55 -58.86
N ASP A 387 23.86 34.23 -60.03
CA ASP A 387 22.41 34.29 -60.26
C ASP A 387 21.65 33.24 -59.45
N GLN A 388 22.23 32.05 -59.26
CA GLN A 388 21.65 31.03 -58.39
C GLN A 388 21.65 31.49 -56.92
N SER A 389 22.76 32.00 -56.41
CA SER A 389 22.85 32.52 -55.04
C SER A 389 21.92 33.72 -54.80
N LYS A 390 21.69 34.58 -55.80
CA LYS A 390 20.70 35.66 -55.70
C LYS A 390 19.28 35.11 -55.53
N ASN A 391 18.92 34.06 -56.26
CA ASN A 391 17.60 33.43 -56.12
C ASN A 391 17.41 32.77 -54.75
N GLU A 392 18.48 32.17 -54.20
CA GLU A 392 18.48 31.60 -52.85
C GLU A 392 18.33 32.68 -51.77
N ILE A 393 19.01 33.83 -51.93
CA ILE A 393 18.85 34.99 -51.03
C ILE A 393 17.41 35.50 -51.05
N VAL A 394 16.80 35.67 -52.22
CA VAL A 394 15.39 36.13 -52.34
C VAL A 394 14.42 35.14 -51.69
N SER A 395 14.66 33.83 -51.84
CA SER A 395 13.84 32.80 -51.17
C SER A 395 13.99 32.85 -49.64
N ALA A 396 15.21 33.04 -49.15
CA ALA A 396 15.49 33.18 -47.72
C ALA A 396 14.89 34.46 -47.12
N GLU A 397 14.93 35.58 -47.84
CA GLU A 397 14.29 36.83 -47.44
C GLU A 397 12.76 36.67 -47.30
N LYS A 398 12.14 35.95 -48.25
CA LYS A 398 10.71 35.63 -48.17
C LYS A 398 10.39 34.76 -46.95
N ALA A 399 11.18 33.71 -46.71
CA ALA A 399 11.00 32.85 -45.52
C ALA A 399 11.17 33.61 -44.20
N LEU A 400 12.14 34.54 -44.14
CA LEU A 400 12.33 35.43 -42.98
C LEU A 400 11.13 36.36 -42.76
N SER A 401 10.52 36.87 -43.84
CA SER A 401 9.30 37.68 -43.76
C SER A 401 8.14 36.88 -43.17
N ASP A 402 7.89 35.67 -43.67
CA ASP A 402 6.81 34.80 -43.19
C ASP A 402 7.00 34.43 -41.70
N MET A 403 8.25 34.21 -41.28
CA MET A 403 8.58 33.93 -39.87
C MET A 403 8.36 35.14 -38.95
N ARG A 404 8.65 36.36 -39.44
CA ARG A 404 8.36 37.60 -38.69
C ARG A 404 6.87 37.81 -38.51
N GLU A 405 6.05 37.49 -39.52
CA GLU A 405 4.60 37.59 -39.41
C GLU A 405 4.03 36.59 -38.39
N LYS A 406 4.52 35.34 -38.39
CA LYS A 406 4.16 34.35 -37.36
C LYS A 406 4.59 34.79 -35.96
N GLN A 407 5.78 35.38 -35.82
CA GLN A 407 6.25 35.92 -34.55
C GLN A 407 5.34 37.04 -34.05
N TYR A 408 4.87 37.92 -34.93
CA TYR A 408 3.95 39.01 -34.59
C TYR A 408 2.62 38.47 -34.02
N VAL A 409 2.05 37.42 -34.63
CA VAL A 409 0.82 36.77 -34.14
C VAL A 409 1.01 36.18 -32.74
N ILE A 410 2.09 35.43 -32.51
CA ILE A 410 2.38 34.80 -31.20
C ILE A 410 2.59 35.84 -30.11
N VAL A 411 3.24 36.97 -30.43
CA VAL A 411 3.41 38.08 -29.48
C VAL A 411 2.05 38.66 -29.11
N ASN A 412 1.17 38.87 -30.09
CA ASN A 412 -0.16 39.42 -29.85
C ASN A 412 -1.03 38.47 -28.99
N GLU A 413 -1.01 37.16 -29.27
CA GLU A 413 -1.69 36.15 -28.44
C GLU A 413 -1.14 36.11 -27.00
N ASN A 414 0.18 36.23 -26.82
CA ASN A 414 0.77 36.34 -25.49
C ASN A 414 0.33 37.61 -24.75
N THR A 415 0.14 38.73 -25.45
CA THR A 415 -0.40 39.94 -24.82
C THR A 415 -1.85 39.77 -24.39
N ASP A 416 -2.67 39.07 -25.20
CA ASP A 416 -4.06 38.77 -24.86
C ASP A 416 -4.17 37.81 -23.67
N LEU A 417 -3.33 36.77 -23.62
CA LEU A 417 -3.26 35.85 -22.49
C LEU A 417 -2.83 36.54 -21.19
N ARG A 418 -1.86 37.46 -21.26
CA ARG A 418 -1.44 38.26 -20.09
C ARG A 418 -2.55 39.16 -19.58
N ARG A 419 -3.32 39.78 -20.49
CA ARG A 419 -4.50 40.59 -20.14
C ARG A 419 -5.58 39.74 -19.48
N ALA A 420 -5.91 38.57 -20.04
CA ALA A 420 -6.89 37.65 -19.46
C ALA A 420 -6.46 37.15 -18.07
N LEU A 421 -5.17 36.88 -17.87
CA LEU A 421 -4.61 36.51 -16.57
C LEU A 421 -4.76 37.66 -15.56
N GLN A 422 -4.48 38.89 -15.96
CA GLN A 422 -4.63 40.07 -15.09
C GLN A 422 -6.09 40.27 -14.67
N GLU A 423 -7.05 40.08 -15.58
CA GLU A 423 -8.49 40.11 -15.26
C GLU A 423 -8.90 39.00 -14.27
N ALA A 424 -8.35 37.79 -14.42
CA ALA A 424 -8.61 36.69 -13.49
C ALA A 424 -8.05 36.99 -12.08
N VAL A 425 -6.87 37.61 -12.00
CA VAL A 425 -6.27 38.04 -10.73
C VAL A 425 -7.13 39.08 -10.02
N VAL A 426 -7.67 40.07 -10.74
CA VAL A 426 -8.56 41.08 -10.16
C VAL A 426 -9.85 40.44 -9.62
N LYS A 427 -10.43 39.47 -10.35
CA LYS A 427 -11.59 38.72 -9.86
C LYS A 427 -11.29 37.92 -8.60
N LEU A 428 -10.14 37.26 -8.53
CA LEU A 428 -9.69 36.53 -7.34
C LEU A 428 -9.50 37.45 -6.13
N GLN A 429 -8.97 38.65 -6.33
CA GLN A 429 -8.86 39.65 -5.26
C GLN A 429 -10.23 40.11 -4.75
N ALA A 430 -11.21 40.29 -5.65
CA ALA A 430 -12.58 40.62 -5.27
C ALA A 430 -13.26 39.49 -4.47
N PHE A 431 -13.05 38.22 -4.86
CA PHE A 431 -13.56 37.08 -4.10
C PHE A 431 -12.92 36.98 -2.71
N LYS A 432 -11.61 37.22 -2.61
CA LYS A 432 -10.92 37.24 -1.32
C LYS A 432 -11.46 38.33 -0.40
N ALA A 433 -11.69 39.54 -0.91
CA ALA A 433 -12.29 40.62 -0.13
C ALA A 433 -13.72 40.28 0.35
N ASN A 434 -14.47 39.48 -0.40
CA ASN A 434 -15.79 39.01 0.03
C ASN A 434 -15.70 37.91 1.10
N GLU A 435 -14.70 37.01 0.99
CA GLU A 435 -14.41 35.99 2.00
C GLU A 435 -14.01 36.62 3.33
N ASP A 436 -13.17 37.65 3.31
CA ASP A 436 -12.73 38.36 4.52
C ASP A 436 -13.92 39.04 5.23
N LYS A 437 -14.86 39.65 4.48
CA LYS A 437 -16.11 40.21 5.05
C LYS A 437 -17.02 39.16 5.68
N LEU A 438 -17.12 37.98 5.07
CA LEU A 438 -17.92 36.88 5.63
C LEU A 438 -17.31 36.34 6.91
N LYS A 439 -15.97 36.28 7.00
CA LYS A 439 -15.25 35.88 8.23
C LYS A 439 -15.46 36.87 9.36
N GLU A 440 -15.45 38.18 9.08
CA GLU A 440 -15.75 39.21 10.07
C GLU A 440 -17.18 39.08 10.61
N ALA A 441 -18.16 38.84 9.74
CA ALA A 441 -19.56 38.64 10.14
C ALA A 441 -19.76 37.33 10.96
N ASP A 442 -19.06 36.24 10.61
CA ASP A 442 -19.13 34.99 11.35
C ASP A 442 -18.49 35.12 12.74
N ALA A 443 -17.38 35.86 12.86
CA ALA A 443 -16.76 36.17 14.15
C ALA A 443 -17.68 37.02 15.05
N GLU A 444 -18.42 37.97 14.49
CA GLU A 444 -19.41 38.78 15.22
C GLU A 444 -20.59 37.92 15.70
N ASN A 445 -21.11 37.04 14.84
CA ASN A 445 -22.18 36.10 15.20
C ASN A 445 -21.73 35.12 16.29
N GLN A 446 -20.52 34.56 16.19
CA GLN A 446 -19.98 33.65 17.20
C GLN A 446 -19.81 34.34 18.56
N ALA A 447 -19.30 35.57 18.59
CA ALA A 447 -19.19 36.35 19.82
C ALA A 447 -20.56 36.61 20.48
N GLN A 448 -21.61 36.77 19.68
CA GLN A 448 -22.97 36.95 20.18
C GLN A 448 -23.59 35.64 20.68
N ILE A 449 -23.30 34.50 20.04
CA ILE A 449 -23.65 33.16 20.52
C ILE A 449 -22.99 32.90 21.88
N ASP A 450 -21.67 33.10 22.00
CA ASP A 450 -20.92 32.89 23.24
C ASP A 450 -21.45 33.76 24.41
N LYS A 451 -22.02 34.92 24.10
CA LYS A 451 -22.66 35.78 25.11
C LYS A 451 -24.00 35.20 25.57
N LEU A 452 -24.85 34.77 24.65
CA LEU A 452 -26.16 34.20 24.96
C LEU A 452 -26.03 32.83 25.66
N GLU A 453 -25.05 32.01 25.29
CA GLU A 453 -24.77 30.73 25.96
C GLU A 453 -24.38 30.92 27.43
N ARG A 454 -23.56 31.95 27.73
CA ARG A 454 -23.25 32.31 29.12
C ARG A 454 -24.49 32.76 29.90
N GLU A 455 -25.37 33.55 29.27
CA GLU A 455 -26.64 33.95 29.90
C GLU A 455 -27.56 32.75 30.17
N ILE A 456 -27.63 31.78 29.25
CA ILE A 456 -28.41 30.55 29.41
C ILE A 456 -27.86 29.67 30.54
N ASN A 457 -26.55 29.46 30.58
CA ASN A 457 -25.92 28.64 31.62
C ASN A 457 -26.17 29.25 33.01
N ASN A 458 -25.99 30.57 33.15
CA ASN A 458 -26.29 31.25 34.42
C ASN A 458 -27.77 31.09 34.83
N LEU A 459 -28.71 31.20 33.90
CA LEU A 459 -30.14 30.98 34.18
C LEU A 459 -30.48 29.53 34.52
N GLN A 460 -29.75 28.56 33.96
CA GLN A 460 -29.90 27.14 34.29
C GLN A 460 -29.38 26.83 35.68
N ASP A 461 -28.24 27.40 36.07
CA ASP A 461 -27.67 27.25 37.41
C ASP A 461 -28.62 27.87 38.46
N GLU A 462 -29.10 29.10 38.24
CA GLU A 462 -30.09 29.75 39.11
C GLU A 462 -31.39 28.92 39.24
N LEU A 463 -31.85 28.29 38.15
CA LEU A 463 -33.02 27.42 38.19
C LEU A 463 -32.78 26.11 38.95
N GLY A 464 -31.55 25.59 38.91
CA GLY A 464 -31.13 24.45 39.71
C GLY A 464 -31.19 24.77 41.20
N GLU A 465 -30.58 25.88 41.60
CA GLU A 465 -30.57 26.34 42.99
C GLU A 465 -31.99 26.56 43.54
N LEU A 466 -32.85 27.27 42.79
CA LEU A 466 -34.24 27.51 43.20
C LEU A 466 -35.07 26.22 43.29
N ARG A 467 -34.79 25.22 42.45
CA ARG A 467 -35.49 23.93 42.47
C ARG A 467 -35.04 23.08 43.65
N ASP A 468 -33.75 23.11 43.99
CA ASP A 468 -33.23 22.43 45.17
C ASP A 468 -33.78 23.05 46.46
N GLU A 469 -33.88 24.38 46.53
CA GLU A 469 -34.55 25.07 47.64
C GLU A 469 -36.03 24.67 47.73
N LEU A 470 -36.74 24.56 46.60
CA LEU A 470 -38.14 24.15 46.58
C LEU A 470 -38.32 22.72 47.10
N ASN A 471 -37.48 21.78 46.65
CA ASN A 471 -37.49 20.39 47.10
C ASN A 471 -37.23 20.29 48.61
N GLN A 472 -36.24 21.04 49.13
CA GLN A 472 -35.98 21.08 50.57
C GLN A 472 -37.19 21.58 51.36
N LYS A 473 -37.93 22.57 50.85
CA LYS A 473 -39.15 23.05 51.53
C LYS A 473 -40.30 22.04 51.43
N GLU A 474 -40.46 21.34 50.31
CA GLU A 474 -41.45 20.27 50.16
C GLU A 474 -41.17 19.09 51.10
N ASP A 475 -39.90 18.69 51.23
CA ASP A 475 -39.48 17.64 52.18
C ASP A 475 -39.74 18.04 53.64
N ASN A 476 -39.45 19.29 53.99
CA ASN A 476 -39.75 19.82 55.33
C ASN A 476 -41.26 19.85 55.62
N ILE A 477 -42.08 20.22 54.63
CA ILE A 477 -43.55 20.19 54.75
C ILE A 477 -44.04 18.74 54.91
N ALA A 478 -43.55 17.81 54.09
CA ALA A 478 -43.91 16.39 54.16
C ALA A 478 -43.53 15.78 55.52
N TYR A 479 -42.34 16.12 56.03
CA TYR A 479 -41.87 15.71 57.34
C TYR A 479 -42.78 16.21 58.47
N LEU A 480 -43.11 17.51 58.50
CA LEU A 480 -44.01 18.09 59.50
C LEU A 480 -45.44 17.51 59.42
N GLN A 481 -45.96 17.26 58.21
CA GLN A 481 -47.26 16.63 58.01
C GLN A 481 -47.29 15.16 58.49
N SER A 482 -46.17 14.43 58.37
CA SER A 482 -46.06 13.04 58.86
C SER A 482 -46.10 12.95 60.39
N ILE A 483 -45.56 13.95 61.10
CA ILE A 483 -45.59 14.05 62.57
C ILE A 483 -47.01 14.37 63.09
N GLN A 484 -47.85 15.04 62.30
CA GLN A 484 -49.23 15.37 62.68
C GLN A 484 -50.20 14.18 62.59
N GLN A 485 -49.94 13.17 61.74
CA GLN A 485 -50.85 12.03 61.53
C GLN A 485 -51.06 11.11 62.75
N PRO A 486 -50.05 10.75 63.59
CA PRO A 486 -50.30 9.92 64.77
C PRO A 486 -51.05 10.64 65.91
N ARG A 487 -51.10 11.99 65.95
CA ARG A 487 -51.86 12.73 66.98
C ARG A 487 -53.38 12.79 66.75
N LYS A 488 -53.85 12.52 65.52
CA LYS A 488 -55.29 12.50 65.20
C LYS A 488 -56.00 11.17 65.52
N LEU A 489 -55.24 10.09 65.80
CA LEU A 489 -55.78 8.74 66.07
C LEU A 489 -55.93 8.40 67.56
N GLU A 490 -55.56 9.31 68.49
CA GLU A 490 -55.65 9.11 69.94
C GLU A 490 -56.75 9.92 70.64
N LYS A 491 -57.83 10.27 69.91
CA LYS A 491 -59.12 10.69 70.50
C LYS A 491 -60.21 9.66 70.14
N LEU A 492 -60.07 8.47 70.72
CA LEU A 492 -61.17 7.50 70.78
C LEU A 492 -62.27 8.02 71.70
N LYS A 493 -63.51 7.65 71.38
CA LYS A 493 -64.68 7.72 72.27
C LYS A 493 -64.28 7.34 73.70
N ILE A 494 -64.52 8.23 74.67
CA ILE A 494 -65.42 8.04 75.82
C ILE A 494 -65.38 9.30 76.71
N SER A 495 -66.53 9.55 77.34
CA SER A 495 -67.03 10.68 78.11
C SER A 495 -66.13 11.40 79.12
N ASN A 496 -66.44 12.70 79.23
CA ASN A 496 -66.48 13.56 80.43
C ASN A 496 -65.25 13.72 81.33
N SER A 497 -64.80 14.99 81.32
CA SER A 497 -64.35 15.82 82.44
C SER A 497 -62.85 15.92 82.73
N GLN A 498 -62.31 17.06 82.28
CA GLN A 498 -61.28 17.90 82.90
C GLN A 498 -59.93 17.28 83.31
N SER A 499 -58.90 17.53 82.49
CA SER A 499 -57.65 18.14 82.97
C SER A 499 -56.85 18.72 81.78
N THR A 500 -56.37 19.93 82.01
CA THR A 500 -55.52 20.81 81.21
C THR A 500 -54.20 20.14 80.81
N LEU A 501 -53.75 20.32 79.57
CA LEU A 501 -52.35 20.65 79.21
C LEU A 501 -52.26 21.09 77.73
N VAL A 502 -51.45 22.13 77.55
CA VAL A 502 -51.28 23.01 76.39
C VAL A 502 -50.17 22.47 75.48
N THR A 503 -50.40 22.47 74.16
CA THR A 503 -49.49 22.84 73.04
C THR A 503 -50.12 22.32 71.75
N GLY A 504 -50.59 23.21 70.86
CA GLY A 504 -51.16 22.79 69.58
C GLY A 504 -51.53 23.92 68.61
N ALA A 505 -51.09 25.16 68.86
CA ALA A 505 -51.37 26.29 67.98
C ALA A 505 -50.14 26.78 67.19
N ASP A 506 -48.92 26.57 67.72
CA ASP A 506 -47.69 27.07 67.06
C ASP A 506 -47.30 26.24 65.83
N ASP A 507 -47.49 24.91 65.86
CA ASP A 507 -47.10 24.00 64.76
C ASP A 507 -47.98 24.14 63.49
N GLU A 508 -49.26 24.54 63.62
CA GLU A 508 -50.15 24.75 62.46
C GLU A 508 -49.83 26.06 61.72
N MET A 509 -49.45 27.11 62.46
CA MET A 509 -49.07 28.42 61.89
C MET A 509 -47.73 28.34 61.13
N GLU A 510 -46.80 27.49 61.57
CA GLU A 510 -45.50 27.29 60.93
C GLU A 510 -45.62 26.54 59.58
N VAL A 511 -46.53 25.56 59.49
CA VAL A 511 -46.82 24.85 58.23
C VAL A 511 -47.49 25.78 57.21
N GLU A 512 -48.37 26.67 57.63
CA GLU A 512 -49.06 27.62 56.74
C GLU A 512 -48.09 28.68 56.18
N GLN A 513 -47.12 29.15 56.98
CA GLN A 513 -46.03 30.01 56.49
C GLN A 513 -45.12 29.29 55.49
N LEU A 514 -44.76 28.02 55.75
CA LEU A 514 -43.94 27.22 54.82
C LEU A 514 -44.66 26.99 53.48
N LEU A 515 -45.97 26.72 53.48
CA LEU A 515 -46.76 26.59 52.25
C LEU A 515 -46.78 27.89 51.43
N ALA A 516 -46.94 29.05 52.09
CA ALA A 516 -46.89 30.35 51.42
C ALA A 516 -45.50 30.63 50.78
N THR A 517 -44.41 30.26 51.48
CA THR A 517 -43.05 30.40 50.92
C THR A 517 -42.79 29.45 49.76
N ARG A 518 -43.29 28.21 49.81
CA ARG A 518 -43.23 27.26 48.68
C ARG A 518 -43.92 27.83 47.44
N ASP A 519 -45.11 28.41 47.60
CA ASP A 519 -45.88 28.98 46.47
C ASP A 519 -45.24 30.24 45.89
N ALA A 520 -44.49 31.00 46.69
CA ALA A 520 -43.66 32.09 46.19
C ALA A 520 -42.47 31.58 45.38
N LEU A 521 -41.78 30.55 45.88
CA LEU A 521 -40.60 29.97 45.23
C LEU A 521 -40.96 29.23 43.92
N ALA A 522 -42.10 28.52 43.90
CA ALA A 522 -42.63 27.88 42.69
C ALA A 522 -42.95 28.90 41.58
N ARG A 523 -43.44 30.10 41.94
CA ARG A 523 -43.66 31.19 40.97
C ARG A 523 -42.33 31.71 40.41
N GLN A 524 -41.32 31.88 41.26
CA GLN A 524 -39.99 32.33 40.86
C GLN A 524 -39.30 31.34 39.90
N VAL A 525 -39.43 30.03 40.16
CA VAL A 525 -38.94 28.96 39.25
C VAL A 525 -39.62 29.04 37.88
N ASN A 526 -40.94 29.28 37.85
CA ASN A 526 -41.69 29.38 36.60
C ASN A 526 -41.29 30.63 35.78
N GLU A 527 -41.10 31.77 36.43
CA GLU A 527 -40.63 33.01 35.77
C GLU A 527 -39.24 32.87 35.16
N ARG A 528 -38.28 32.29 35.92
CA ARG A 528 -36.92 32.04 35.42
C ARG A 528 -36.88 31.00 34.29
N SER A 529 -37.76 30.00 34.35
CA SER A 529 -37.89 28.97 33.29
C SER A 529 -38.43 29.57 31.99
N GLN A 530 -39.37 30.53 32.05
CA GLN A 530 -39.83 31.26 30.86
C GLN A 530 -38.75 32.17 30.27
N MET A 531 -37.94 32.83 31.11
CA MET A 531 -36.81 33.64 30.64
C MET A 531 -35.74 32.78 29.95
N LEU A 532 -35.47 31.57 30.48
CA LEU A 532 -34.54 30.62 29.88
C LEU A 532 -34.99 30.18 28.48
N GLU A 533 -36.27 29.84 28.29
CA GLU A 533 -36.76 29.44 26.96
C GLU A 533 -36.72 30.58 25.95
N LYS A 534 -37.04 31.81 26.37
CA LYS A 534 -36.91 32.99 25.50
C LYS A 534 -35.46 33.20 25.04
N LYS A 535 -34.48 32.98 25.93
CA LYS A 535 -33.04 33.09 25.59
C LYS A 535 -32.56 31.97 24.68
N LYS A 536 -33.07 30.74 24.84
CA LYS A 536 -32.81 29.64 23.90
C LYS A 536 -33.37 29.93 22.51
N GLU A 537 -34.55 30.51 22.41
CA GLU A 537 -35.16 30.90 21.13
C GLU A 537 -34.35 32.00 20.41
N GLU A 538 -33.71 32.93 21.14
CA GLU A 538 -32.83 33.97 20.58
C GLU A 538 -31.55 33.41 19.92
N ILE A 539 -31.06 32.24 20.34
CA ILE A 539 -29.84 31.61 19.78
C ILE A 539 -30.10 30.86 18.46
N VAL A 540 -31.29 30.30 18.27
CA VAL A 540 -31.62 29.40 17.14
C VAL A 540 -31.37 30.03 15.75
N PRO A 541 -31.69 31.31 15.48
CA PRO A 541 -31.42 31.94 14.19
C PRO A 541 -29.92 32.14 13.92
N LEU A 542 -29.13 32.42 14.95
CA LEU A 542 -27.69 32.66 14.84
C LEU A 542 -26.92 31.36 14.56
N LEU A 543 -27.31 30.25 15.20
CA LEU A 543 -26.78 28.92 14.89
C LEU A 543 -27.09 28.47 13.46
N LYS A 544 -28.27 28.81 12.94
CA LYS A 544 -28.63 28.53 11.53
C LYS A 544 -27.83 29.38 10.54
N ALA A 545 -27.46 30.61 10.90
CA ALA A 545 -26.64 31.48 10.06
C ALA A 545 -25.19 30.99 9.99
N SER A 546 -24.58 30.54 11.10
CA SER A 546 -23.23 29.94 11.09
C SER A 546 -23.20 28.52 10.51
N SER A 547 -24.28 27.73 10.65
CA SER A 547 -24.35 26.35 10.14
C SER A 547 -24.34 26.22 8.61
N VAL A 548 -24.54 27.30 7.84
CA VAL A 548 -24.43 27.27 6.36
C VAL A 548 -22.96 27.28 5.91
N CYS A 549 -22.00 27.54 6.80
CA CYS A 549 -20.57 27.63 6.44
C CYS A 549 -19.64 26.64 7.15
N SER A 550 -20.12 25.74 8.01
CA SER A 550 -19.24 24.87 8.80
C SER A 550 -19.85 23.49 9.14
N GLU A 551 -19.89 22.58 8.16
CA GLU A 551 -19.81 21.14 8.43
C GLU A 551 -18.35 20.67 8.28
N SER A 552 -17.58 20.77 9.36
CA SER A 552 -16.55 19.82 9.79
C SER A 552 -15.63 20.43 10.86
N SER A 553 -16.03 20.32 12.12
CA SER A 553 -15.06 20.23 13.22
C SER A 553 -15.66 19.48 14.39
N VAL A 554 -14.95 18.46 14.85
CA VAL A 554 -15.15 17.81 16.16
C VAL A 554 -13.86 18.03 16.91
N ASP A 555 -14.00 18.54 18.12
CA ASP A 555 -12.98 19.01 19.05
C ASP A 555 -11.83 18.04 19.31
N ILE A 556 -10.62 18.59 19.38
CA ILE A 556 -9.61 18.17 20.37
C ILE A 556 -8.94 19.42 20.96
N ASN A 557 -9.20 19.63 22.25
CA ASN A 557 -8.42 20.42 23.19
C ASN A 557 -6.90 20.25 22.99
N HIS A 558 -6.13 21.35 22.89
CA HIS A 558 -4.82 21.46 23.56
C HIS A 558 -4.28 22.91 23.54
N THR A 559 -4.25 23.50 24.72
CA THR A 559 -3.14 24.27 25.33
C THR A 559 -2.11 24.95 24.41
N ASN A 560 -2.18 26.28 24.42
CA ASN A 560 -1.14 27.31 24.32
C ASN A 560 0.32 26.85 24.14
N MET A 561 0.98 27.32 23.08
CA MET A 561 2.31 27.96 23.11
C MET A 561 2.58 28.72 21.79
N THR A 562 2.46 30.05 21.89
CA THR A 562 3.24 31.13 21.25
C THR A 562 3.64 31.07 19.76
N ALA A 563 3.06 32.00 19.02
CA ALA A 563 3.46 32.45 17.69
C ALA A 563 4.84 33.12 17.68
N ASN A 564 5.62 32.90 16.60
CA ASN A 564 6.32 34.02 15.97
C ASN A 564 6.77 33.79 14.51
N SER A 565 6.53 34.86 13.75
CA SER A 565 7.12 35.32 12.49
C SER A 565 6.90 34.56 11.18
N SER A 566 6.03 35.19 10.41
CA SER A 566 5.77 35.14 8.97
C SER A 566 7.01 35.20 8.06
N ARG A 567 6.95 34.45 6.95
CA ARG A 567 7.40 34.87 5.62
C ARG A 567 6.71 34.00 4.54
N ASN A 568 5.92 34.70 3.71
CA ASN A 568 5.43 34.35 2.38
C ASN A 568 5.52 32.87 1.96
N ARG A 569 4.39 32.15 2.07
CA ARG A 569 4.16 30.96 1.26
C ARG A 569 2.84 31.11 0.53
N VAL A 570 2.89 30.84 -0.78
CA VAL A 570 1.74 30.56 -1.64
C VAL A 570 0.77 29.66 -0.88
N GLY A 571 -0.50 30.07 -0.81
CA GLY A 571 -1.57 29.31 -0.15
C GLY A 571 -1.66 27.91 -0.77
N THR A 572 -1.03 26.94 -0.13
CA THR A 572 -1.19 25.53 -0.44
C THR A 572 -2.36 25.06 0.40
N MET A 573 -3.50 24.74 -0.23
CA MET A 573 -4.61 24.08 0.46
C MET A 573 -4.08 22.77 1.03
N ARG A 574 -3.84 22.73 2.34
CA ARG A 574 -3.46 21.50 3.03
C ARG A 574 -4.75 20.73 3.26
N HIS A 575 -4.87 19.58 2.60
CA HIS A 575 -5.84 18.59 3.02
C HIS A 575 -5.33 17.98 4.33
N ASP A 576 -6.12 18.06 5.39
CA ASP A 576 -5.79 17.62 6.75
C ASP A 576 -6.70 16.46 7.15
N ILE A 577 -6.67 15.37 6.37
CA ILE A 577 -7.47 14.17 6.66
C ILE A 577 -6.60 13.17 7.44
N PRO A 578 -6.85 12.95 8.74
CA PRO A 578 -6.02 12.08 9.55
C PRO A 578 -6.16 10.62 9.12
N HIS A 579 -5.05 9.88 9.21
CA HIS A 579 -5.04 8.45 8.94
C HIS A 579 -5.79 7.68 10.05
N ARG A 580 -6.71 6.80 9.65
CA ARG A 580 -7.43 5.91 10.58
C ARG A 580 -6.61 4.66 10.89
N TRP A 581 -5.74 4.74 11.88
CA TRP A 581 -4.82 3.65 12.23
C TRP A 581 -5.51 2.42 12.82
N SER A 582 -5.13 1.23 12.38
CA SER A 582 -5.44 -0.01 13.09
C SER A 582 -4.60 -0.12 14.35
N LYS A 583 -5.22 -0.51 15.47
CA LYS A 583 -4.51 -1.03 16.63
C LYS A 583 -4.03 -2.45 16.31
N ASN A 584 -2.83 -2.81 16.74
CA ASN A 584 -2.29 -4.18 16.76
C ASN A 584 -2.10 -4.84 15.38
N PHE A 585 -1.72 -4.10 14.34
CA PHE A 585 -1.32 -4.72 13.08
C PHE A 585 0.09 -5.32 13.22
N VAL A 586 0.19 -6.66 13.14
CA VAL A 586 1.47 -7.39 13.14
C VAL A 586 1.97 -7.58 11.72
N SER A 587 3.19 -7.12 11.46
CA SER A 587 3.80 -7.16 10.13
C SER A 587 4.29 -8.56 9.76
N MET A 588 3.58 -9.26 8.86
CA MET A 588 4.00 -10.60 8.40
C MET A 588 5.02 -10.59 7.25
N LEU A 589 5.16 -9.45 6.54
CA LEU A 589 5.80 -9.41 5.21
C LEU A 589 6.84 -8.30 5.05
N CYS A 590 7.32 -7.72 6.15
CA CYS A 590 8.27 -6.60 6.18
C CYS A 590 7.95 -5.46 5.18
N PRO A 591 6.74 -4.86 5.24
CA PRO A 591 6.38 -3.76 4.36
C PRO A 591 7.32 -2.58 4.56
N ARG A 592 7.52 -1.80 3.50
CA ARG A 592 8.23 -0.53 3.59
C ARG A 592 7.37 0.47 4.37
N CYS A 593 7.96 1.15 5.34
CA CYS A 593 7.32 2.26 6.04
C CYS A 593 7.24 3.48 5.10
N GLU A 594 6.05 4.05 4.92
CA GLU A 594 5.86 5.20 4.02
C GLU A 594 6.46 6.53 4.55
N MET A 595 6.96 6.54 5.80
CA MET A 595 7.59 7.72 6.41
C MET A 595 9.11 7.69 6.34
N CYS A 596 9.73 6.66 6.92
CA CYS A 596 11.20 6.54 6.91
C CYS A 596 11.73 5.72 5.72
N PHE A 597 10.87 5.07 4.92
CA PHE A 597 11.22 4.21 3.78
C PHE A 597 12.06 2.97 4.14
N GLU A 598 12.24 2.71 5.42
CA GLU A 598 12.84 1.48 5.93
C GLU A 598 11.80 0.38 6.03
N ALA A 599 12.26 -0.87 6.09
CA ALA A 599 11.37 -1.98 6.31
C ALA A 599 10.86 -1.98 7.76
N VAL A 600 9.56 -2.20 7.92
CA VAL A 600 8.99 -2.60 9.20
C VAL A 600 9.45 -4.03 9.50
N PRO A 601 10.13 -4.31 10.62
CA PRO A 601 10.61 -5.65 10.93
C PRO A 601 9.51 -6.71 10.92
N ARG A 602 9.87 -7.96 10.66
CA ARG A 602 8.90 -9.07 10.66
C ARG A 602 8.39 -9.31 12.08
N PHE A 603 7.10 -9.58 12.19
CA PHE A 603 6.38 -9.87 13.44
C PHE A 603 6.39 -8.73 14.48
N SER A 604 6.86 -7.55 14.07
CA SER A 604 6.76 -6.33 14.87
C SER A 604 5.37 -5.70 14.73
N TYR A 605 4.97 -4.97 15.78
CA TYR A 605 3.80 -4.11 15.73
C TYR A 605 4.06 -2.91 14.83
N ALA A 606 3.09 -2.62 13.97
CA ALA A 606 3.08 -1.46 13.11
C ALA A 606 1.67 -0.88 13.00
N HIS A 607 1.57 0.32 12.44
CA HIS A 607 0.28 0.94 12.18
C HIS A 607 -0.04 0.86 10.70
N ARG A 608 -1.19 0.23 10.39
CA ARG A 608 -1.78 0.23 9.05
C ARG A 608 -3.03 1.09 9.05
N CYS A 609 -3.11 2.07 8.15
CA CYS A 609 -4.32 2.86 7.97
C CYS A 609 -5.44 2.00 7.37
N LYS A 610 -6.63 1.99 7.99
CA LYS A 610 -7.79 1.24 7.51
C LYS A 610 -8.34 1.76 6.17
N SER A 611 -8.22 3.07 5.93
CA SER A 611 -8.75 3.72 4.73
C SER A 611 -7.80 3.62 3.53
N CYS A 612 -6.54 4.03 3.68
CA CYS A 612 -5.58 4.08 2.57
C CYS A 612 -4.52 2.97 2.58
N ARG A 613 -4.55 2.06 3.56
CA ARG A 613 -3.61 0.92 3.72
C ARG A 613 -2.13 1.27 3.90
N LEU A 614 -1.79 2.55 4.03
CA LEU A 614 -0.45 3.02 4.37
C LEU A 614 0.06 2.34 5.66
N VAL A 615 1.30 1.86 5.65
CA VAL A 615 1.93 1.17 6.80
C VAL A 615 3.14 1.98 7.29
N VAL A 616 3.24 2.13 8.61
CA VAL A 616 4.36 2.83 9.27
C VAL A 616 4.77 2.13 10.56
N HIS A 617 6.03 2.32 10.97
CA HIS A 617 6.48 1.94 12.32
C HIS A 617 5.68 2.66 13.39
N SER A 618 5.65 2.08 14.60
CA SER A 618 4.97 2.66 15.76
C SER A 618 5.44 4.09 16.07
N HIS A 619 6.75 4.34 16.01
CA HIS A 619 7.34 5.67 16.21
C HIS A 619 7.12 6.62 15.02
N CYS A 620 7.02 6.09 13.79
CA CYS A 620 6.80 6.90 12.58
C CYS A 620 5.39 7.48 12.48
N LYS A 621 4.42 6.96 13.26
CA LYS A 621 3.00 7.33 13.20
C LYS A 621 2.76 8.83 13.45
N SER A 622 3.45 9.43 14.43
CA SER A 622 3.30 10.85 14.79
C SER A 622 3.78 11.79 13.69
N SER A 623 4.75 11.34 12.89
CA SER A 623 5.38 12.15 11.84
C SER A 623 4.64 12.06 10.49
N VAL A 624 3.57 11.25 10.39
CA VAL A 624 2.76 11.09 9.16
C VAL A 624 1.91 12.32 8.90
N LEU A 625 1.99 12.86 7.68
CA LEU A 625 1.10 13.94 7.23
C LEU A 625 -0.34 13.44 7.07
N ASN A 626 -1.31 14.23 7.53
CA ASN A 626 -2.74 13.95 7.45
C ASN A 626 -3.26 14.04 6.00
N THR A 627 -2.92 13.04 5.19
CA THR A 627 -3.22 12.99 3.74
C THR A 627 -4.08 11.77 3.38
N CYS A 628 -4.80 11.22 4.36
CA CYS A 628 -5.49 9.95 4.23
C CYS A 628 -6.59 9.99 3.16
N GLY A 629 -6.52 9.07 2.19
CA GLY A 629 -7.52 8.94 1.13
C GLY A 629 -7.28 9.80 -0.11
N LEU A 630 -6.22 10.63 -0.11
CA LEU A 630 -5.79 11.31 -1.33
C LEU A 630 -5.24 10.31 -2.35
N PRO A 631 -5.51 10.50 -3.66
CA PRO A 631 -4.82 9.75 -4.70
C PRO A 631 -3.31 9.86 -4.55
N ALA A 632 -2.57 8.76 -4.77
CA ALA A 632 -1.12 8.71 -4.57
C ALA A 632 -0.37 9.82 -5.33
N ALA A 633 -0.80 10.15 -6.56
CA ALA A 633 -0.24 11.24 -7.35
C ALA A 633 -0.40 12.62 -6.69
N CYS A 634 -1.54 12.88 -6.03
CA CYS A 634 -1.79 14.12 -5.31
C CYS A 634 -1.02 14.17 -3.99
N ALA A 635 -0.98 13.06 -3.25
CA ALA A 635 -0.17 12.95 -2.03
C ALA A 635 1.33 13.16 -2.32
N ASN A 636 1.84 12.61 -3.42
CA ASN A 636 3.21 12.82 -3.89
C ASN A 636 3.47 14.29 -4.25
N PHE A 637 2.55 14.96 -4.96
CA PHE A 637 2.65 16.39 -5.25
C PHE A 637 2.80 17.24 -3.97
N TYR A 638 2.08 16.91 -2.90
CA TYR A 638 2.24 17.58 -1.60
C TYR A 638 3.57 17.25 -0.89
N GLN A 639 4.17 16.09 -1.19
CA GLN A 639 5.46 15.65 -0.65
C GLN A 639 6.68 16.07 -1.50
N GLU A 640 6.49 16.48 -2.76
CA GLU A 640 7.54 16.67 -3.78
C GLU A 640 7.96 18.13 -4.02
N ASN A 641 7.70 19.05 -3.08
CA ASN A 641 8.12 20.47 -3.19
C ASN A 641 9.66 20.71 -3.18
N HIS A 642 10.49 19.66 -3.28
CA HIS A 642 11.92 19.76 -3.48
C HIS A 642 12.34 18.82 -4.63
N SER A 643 12.94 19.39 -5.67
CA SER A 643 13.27 18.73 -6.94
C SER A 643 14.17 17.51 -6.73
N VAL A 644 13.59 16.32 -6.86
CA VAL A 644 14.33 15.09 -7.14
C VAL A 644 14.18 14.85 -8.64
N THR A 645 15.09 15.39 -9.44
CA THR A 645 15.39 14.80 -10.74
C THR A 645 16.33 13.62 -10.49
N ASN A 646 16.22 12.55 -11.29
CA ASN A 646 16.73 11.21 -10.95
C ASN A 646 18.22 11.10 -10.54
N ASP A 647 19.05 12.12 -10.73
CA ASP A 647 20.49 12.09 -10.39
C ASP A 647 21.02 13.29 -9.58
N ARG A 648 20.18 14.28 -9.23
CA ARG A 648 20.64 15.47 -8.50
C ARG A 648 19.72 15.82 -7.35
N MET A 649 20.27 15.83 -6.13
CA MET A 649 19.58 16.24 -4.91
C MET A 649 20.25 17.50 -4.36
N SER A 650 19.48 18.51 -3.96
CA SER A 650 20.04 19.71 -3.32
C SER A 650 19.11 20.27 -2.25
N GLY A 651 19.67 20.98 -1.28
CA GLY A 651 18.90 21.65 -0.25
C GLY A 651 19.73 22.10 0.95
N TRP A 652 19.15 23.00 1.73
CA TRP A 652 19.73 23.49 2.99
C TRP A 652 19.76 22.39 4.05
N VAL A 653 20.89 22.27 4.75
CA VAL A 653 21.12 21.34 5.85
C VAL A 653 21.97 21.97 6.93
N LYS A 654 21.94 21.42 8.14
CA LYS A 654 22.85 21.79 9.22
C LYS A 654 23.89 20.70 9.39
N ILE A 655 25.17 21.05 9.38
CA ILE A 655 26.26 20.10 9.60
C ILE A 655 26.99 20.42 10.91
N LEU A 656 27.39 19.40 11.66
CA LEU A 656 28.27 19.54 12.81
C LEU A 656 29.66 19.08 12.39
N GLN A 657 30.57 20.03 12.24
CA GLN A 657 31.99 19.76 12.05
C GLN A 657 32.68 19.89 13.42
N ALA A 658 33.57 18.96 13.74
CA ALA A 658 34.44 19.10 14.90
C ALA A 658 35.64 19.97 14.47
N ASP A 659 35.85 21.12 15.13
CA ASP A 659 37.08 21.90 14.95
C ASP A 659 38.23 21.26 15.73
N GLU A 660 39.47 21.56 15.32
CA GLU A 660 40.72 21.16 15.99
C GLU A 660 40.80 21.59 17.48
N THR A 661 39.87 22.43 17.95
CA THR A 661 39.78 22.97 19.32
C THR A 661 38.59 22.42 20.15
N GLU A 662 37.96 21.32 19.72
CA GLU A 662 36.83 20.64 20.40
C GLU A 662 35.52 21.45 20.55
N GLN A 663 35.43 22.69 20.04
CA GLN A 663 34.16 23.44 20.00
C GLN A 663 33.26 22.92 18.87
N LYS A 664 32.19 22.21 19.23
CA LYS A 664 31.21 21.63 18.30
C LYS A 664 30.15 22.66 17.91
N ASN A 665 30.27 23.29 16.73
CA ASN A 665 29.31 24.29 16.25
C ASN A 665 28.52 23.79 15.02
N TRP A 666 27.20 23.97 15.04
CA TRP A 666 26.33 23.65 13.89
C TRP A 666 26.44 24.73 12.81
N LEU A 667 26.85 24.33 11.61
CA LEU A 667 26.96 25.20 10.43
C LEU A 667 25.75 24.99 9.51
N ASN A 668 25.11 26.06 9.06
CA ASN A 668 24.10 25.99 8.00
C ASN A 668 24.83 25.95 6.66
N SER A 669 24.54 24.97 5.81
CA SER A 669 25.14 24.85 4.49
C SER A 669 24.10 24.42 3.46
N PHE A 670 24.28 24.89 2.22
CA PHE A 670 23.56 24.37 1.06
C PHE A 670 24.31 23.16 0.53
N ALA A 671 23.70 21.97 0.59
CA ALA A 671 24.31 20.73 0.11
C ALA A 671 23.79 20.39 -1.29
N ILE A 672 24.68 19.90 -2.15
CA ILE A 672 24.38 19.36 -3.48
C ILE A 672 24.98 17.96 -3.57
N PHE A 673 24.16 16.99 -3.96
CA PHE A 673 24.57 15.64 -4.28
C PHE A 673 24.41 15.38 -5.77
N GLU A 674 25.52 15.11 -6.44
CA GLU A 674 25.64 14.86 -7.88
C GLU A 674 26.76 13.85 -8.11
N GLU A 675 26.55 12.83 -8.96
CA GLU A 675 27.60 11.86 -9.35
C GLU A 675 28.38 11.19 -8.18
N ASN A 676 27.70 10.81 -7.09
CA ASN A 676 28.29 10.26 -5.84
C ASN A 676 29.13 11.25 -5.01
N MET A 677 29.13 12.52 -5.38
CA MET A 677 29.81 13.59 -4.66
C MET A 677 28.80 14.43 -3.88
N LEU A 678 28.98 14.53 -2.56
CA LEU A 678 28.20 15.40 -1.69
C LEU A 678 29.02 16.65 -1.38
N SER A 679 28.61 17.79 -1.93
CA SER A 679 29.33 19.07 -1.81
C SER A 679 28.53 20.07 -0.99
N PHE A 680 29.22 20.82 -0.14
CA PHE A 680 28.66 21.80 0.79
C PHE A 680 29.11 23.22 0.42
N TYR A 681 28.16 24.14 0.39
CA TYR A 681 28.34 25.55 0.00
C TYR A 681 27.82 26.47 1.11
N GLU A 682 28.41 27.67 1.23
CA GLU A 682 27.99 28.69 2.20
C GLU A 682 26.74 29.45 1.74
N SER A 683 26.53 29.60 0.42
CA SER A 683 25.38 30.29 -0.18
C SER A 683 24.76 29.49 -1.33
N ASP A 684 23.46 29.67 -1.55
CA ASP A 684 22.66 29.07 -2.63
C ASP A 684 22.82 29.77 -4.00
N LEU A 685 23.51 30.92 -4.06
CA LEU A 685 23.63 31.78 -5.25
C LEU A 685 24.85 31.48 -6.16
N THR A 686 25.68 30.49 -5.83
CA THR A 686 26.97 30.26 -6.52
C THR A 686 26.89 29.41 -7.78
N PHE A 687 25.71 29.23 -8.41
CA PHE A 687 25.65 28.71 -9.79
C PHE A 687 26.19 29.71 -10.83
N SER A 688 26.53 30.95 -10.43
CA SER A 688 26.98 32.02 -11.33
C SER A 688 28.32 32.69 -10.96
N ASN A 689 28.88 32.44 -9.76
CA ASN A 689 30.14 33.06 -9.31
C ASN A 689 31.17 32.02 -8.85
N ALA A 690 32.43 32.27 -9.16
CA ALA A 690 33.57 31.34 -9.17
C ALA A 690 34.14 30.91 -7.78
N GLU A 691 33.29 30.64 -6.79
CA GLU A 691 33.71 30.03 -5.52
C GLU A 691 33.22 28.57 -5.44
N GLY A 692 34.17 27.63 -5.35
CA GLY A 692 33.89 26.18 -5.26
C GLY A 692 33.33 25.76 -3.90
N PRO A 693 32.95 24.49 -3.72
CA PRO A 693 32.47 23.98 -2.43
C PRO A 693 33.58 24.06 -1.38
N PHE A 694 33.22 24.44 -0.14
CA PHE A 694 34.19 24.49 0.97
C PHE A 694 34.48 23.10 1.54
N PHE A 695 33.56 22.15 1.34
CA PHE A 695 33.71 20.77 1.79
C PHE A 695 33.02 19.82 0.82
N THR A 696 33.69 18.72 0.46
CA THR A 696 33.15 17.72 -0.46
C THR A 696 33.48 16.32 0.01
N ILE A 697 32.49 15.43 -0.03
CA ILE A 697 32.59 14.03 0.38
C ILE A 697 32.35 13.13 -0.84
N ASN A 698 33.24 12.17 -1.06
CA ASN A 698 33.05 11.12 -2.06
C ASN A 698 32.40 9.88 -1.43
N LEU A 699 31.10 9.68 -1.69
CA LEU A 699 30.36 8.54 -1.14
C LEU A 699 30.72 7.18 -1.79
N SER A 700 31.56 7.18 -2.83
CA SER A 700 32.13 5.95 -3.37
C SER A 700 33.16 5.33 -2.42
N GLN A 701 33.72 6.12 -1.49
CA GLN A 701 34.72 5.68 -0.51
C GLN A 701 34.20 5.75 0.92
N GLU A 702 33.34 6.71 1.22
CA GLU A 702 32.84 6.95 2.58
C GLU A 702 31.56 6.17 2.88
N ARG A 703 31.30 5.93 4.17
CA ARG A 703 30.10 5.22 4.65
C ARG A 703 29.16 6.22 5.34
N TRP A 704 27.90 5.86 5.47
CA TRP A 704 26.92 6.71 6.13
C TRP A 704 25.89 5.86 6.87
N LYS A 705 25.17 6.50 7.80
CA LYS A 705 24.17 5.86 8.66
C LYS A 705 23.02 6.81 8.94
N VAL A 706 21.85 6.22 9.16
CA VAL A 706 20.67 6.93 9.65
C VAL A 706 20.44 6.56 11.10
N TYR A 707 20.22 7.56 11.94
CA TYR A 707 19.71 7.33 13.30
C TYR A 707 18.19 7.58 13.32
N ASN A 708 17.47 6.59 13.85
CA ASN A 708 16.01 6.65 13.99
C ASN A 708 15.53 6.50 15.43
N GLN A 709 16.44 6.46 16.40
CA GLN A 709 16.11 6.38 17.82
C GLN A 709 16.41 7.70 18.53
N THR A 710 15.61 7.97 19.55
CA THR A 710 15.82 9.05 20.52
C THR A 710 16.83 8.58 21.55
N GLY A 711 17.97 9.27 21.65
CA GLY A 711 19.02 8.94 22.59
C GLY A 711 20.24 9.84 22.42
N THR A 712 21.18 9.74 23.36
CA THR A 712 22.42 10.52 23.36
C THR A 712 23.43 9.87 22.43
N ILE A 713 23.80 10.53 21.32
CA ILE A 713 24.88 10.07 20.45
C ILE A 713 26.12 10.90 20.79
N ARG A 714 27.19 10.23 21.25
CA ARG A 714 28.47 10.87 21.63
C ARG A 714 28.31 12.09 22.55
N GLY A 715 27.41 12.01 23.53
CA GLY A 715 27.17 13.05 24.53
C GLY A 715 26.32 14.24 24.07
N ILE A 716 25.74 14.21 22.86
CA ILE A 716 24.78 15.23 22.39
C ILE A 716 23.37 14.74 22.73
N ASP A 717 22.64 15.50 23.53
CA ASP A 717 21.23 15.25 23.84
C ASP A 717 20.36 15.72 22.68
N MET A 718 19.74 14.77 21.98
CA MET A 718 19.22 14.98 20.62
C MET A 718 17.70 15.02 20.63
N GLY A 719 17.13 16.14 21.07
CA GLY A 719 15.70 16.41 20.97
C GLY A 719 15.12 16.38 19.54
N ASN A 720 15.98 16.38 18.51
CA ASN A 720 15.63 16.29 17.07
C ASN A 720 16.34 15.12 16.33
N ALA A 721 16.69 14.03 17.03
CA ALA A 721 17.36 12.86 16.44
C ALA A 721 16.63 12.28 15.21
N GLU A 722 15.31 12.48 15.12
CA GLU A 722 14.48 11.98 14.02
C GLU A 722 14.90 12.49 12.62
N SER A 723 15.63 13.60 12.51
CA SER A 723 16.11 14.15 11.22
C SER A 723 17.62 14.08 11.01
N LEU A 724 18.34 13.33 11.84
CA LEU A 724 19.80 13.19 11.77
C LEU A 724 20.26 12.11 10.78
N ILE A 725 21.36 12.41 10.09
CA ILE A 725 22.15 11.51 9.25
C ILE A 725 23.61 11.64 9.72
N GLU A 726 24.29 10.54 10.04
CA GLU A 726 25.74 10.54 10.30
C GLU A 726 26.47 10.01 9.07
N ILE A 727 27.38 10.81 8.53
CA ILE A 727 28.27 10.40 7.46
C ILE A 727 29.61 10.05 8.09
N LYS A 728 30.00 8.79 8.05
CA LYS A 728 31.26 8.29 8.59
C LYS A 728 32.35 8.44 7.56
N LEU A 729 33.29 9.33 7.87
CA LEU A 729 34.51 9.56 7.12
C LEU A 729 35.62 8.62 7.64
N GLN A 730 36.73 8.51 6.91
CA GLN A 730 37.87 7.69 7.34
C GLN A 730 38.48 8.13 8.67
N THR A 731 38.47 9.44 8.94
CA THR A 731 39.09 10.04 10.14
C THR A 731 38.06 10.50 11.17
N GLU A 732 36.90 10.97 10.74
CA GLU A 732 35.88 11.57 11.61
C GLU A 732 34.45 11.21 11.18
N SER A 733 33.43 11.76 11.85
CA SER A 733 32.04 11.54 11.46
C SER A 733 31.33 12.89 11.39
N LEU A 734 30.76 13.20 10.23
CA LEU A 734 29.98 14.40 10.02
C LEU A 734 28.53 14.12 10.40
N LEU A 735 27.95 14.95 11.27
CA LEU A 735 26.52 14.90 11.55
C LEU A 735 25.78 15.89 10.67
N MET A 736 24.75 15.44 9.96
CA MET A 736 23.94 16.22 9.02
C MET A 736 22.47 16.18 9.47
N LEU A 737 21.91 17.33 9.79
CA LEU A 737 20.51 17.53 10.13
C LEU A 737 19.75 18.06 8.91
N ALA A 738 18.79 17.28 8.44
CA ALA A 738 17.85 17.74 7.44
C ALA A 738 16.77 18.65 8.07
N PRO A 739 16.33 19.71 7.37
CA PRO A 739 15.42 20.71 7.92
C PRO A 739 13.98 20.19 8.11
N THR A 740 13.60 19.13 7.39
CA THR A 740 12.28 18.50 7.47
C THR A 740 12.40 16.97 7.30
N PRO A 741 11.44 16.17 7.81
CA PRO A 741 11.41 14.73 7.55
C PRO A 741 11.39 14.38 6.05
N THR A 742 10.71 15.20 5.24
CA THR A 742 10.68 15.06 3.78
C THR A 742 12.05 15.32 3.14
N ALA A 743 12.78 16.33 3.62
CA ALA A 743 14.15 16.57 3.19
C ALA A 743 15.07 15.42 3.61
N LYS A 744 14.96 14.93 4.87
CA LYS A 744 15.69 13.74 5.36
C LYS A 744 15.46 12.56 4.43
N ARG A 745 14.19 12.29 4.07
CA ARG A 745 13.81 11.23 3.13
C ARG A 745 14.53 11.34 1.80
N ASN A 746 14.52 12.53 1.20
CA ASN A 746 15.13 12.73 -0.12
C ASN A 746 16.65 12.57 -0.05
N TRP A 747 17.29 13.07 1.02
CA TRP A 747 18.70 12.85 1.30
C TRP A 747 19.03 11.36 1.49
N ILE A 748 18.30 10.64 2.35
CA ILE A 748 18.48 9.20 2.56
C ILE A 748 18.35 8.44 1.22
N ARG A 749 17.36 8.77 0.39
CA ARG A 749 17.19 8.12 -0.93
C ARG A 749 18.39 8.36 -1.84
N ALA A 750 18.90 9.60 -1.88
CA ALA A 750 20.08 9.93 -2.67
C ALA A 750 21.33 9.17 -2.19
N LEU A 751 21.54 9.11 -0.87
CA LEU A 751 22.64 8.35 -0.24
C LEU A 751 22.51 6.83 -0.49
N GLN A 752 21.30 6.27 -0.41
CA GLN A 752 21.04 4.86 -0.74
C GLN A 752 21.33 4.54 -2.21
N ASN A 753 20.97 5.44 -3.13
CA ASN A 753 21.30 5.28 -4.54
C ASN A 753 22.83 5.30 -4.76
N ALA A 754 23.56 6.15 -4.02
CA ALA A 754 25.02 6.17 -4.04
C ALA A 754 25.63 4.83 -3.57
N THR A 755 25.16 4.31 -2.41
CA THR A 755 25.57 3.00 -1.88
C THR A 755 25.27 1.88 -2.89
N ASN A 756 24.06 1.88 -3.48
CA ASN A 756 23.66 0.89 -4.47
C ASN A 756 24.63 0.90 -5.67
N ARG A 757 25.00 2.07 -6.19
CA ARG A 757 26.00 2.20 -7.26
C ARG A 757 27.35 1.66 -6.82
N ARG A 758 27.88 2.09 -5.66
CA ARG A 758 29.17 1.64 -5.11
C ARG A 758 29.26 0.11 -4.99
N ILE A 759 28.21 -0.54 -4.47
CA ILE A 759 28.19 -1.99 -4.31
C ILE A 759 28.07 -2.69 -5.68
N LEU A 760 27.25 -2.17 -6.59
CA LEU A 760 27.08 -2.74 -7.94
C LEU A 760 28.34 -2.59 -8.80
N ASP A 761 29.03 -1.46 -8.72
CA ASP A 761 30.30 -1.20 -9.44
C ASP A 761 31.41 -2.16 -8.97
N ARG A 762 31.40 -2.54 -7.69
CA ARG A 762 32.36 -3.51 -7.14
C ARG A 762 32.21 -4.91 -7.77
N ASN A 763 31.00 -5.28 -8.19
CA ASN A 763 30.76 -6.53 -8.91
C ASN A 763 31.42 -6.58 -10.29
N ALA A 764 31.80 -5.43 -10.88
CA ALA A 764 32.47 -5.37 -12.18
C ALA A 764 33.88 -5.99 -12.16
N SER A 765 34.44 -6.24 -10.97
CA SER A 765 35.71 -6.97 -10.77
C SER A 765 35.65 -8.48 -11.14
N ASN A 766 34.49 -8.98 -11.59
CA ASN A 766 34.29 -10.30 -12.21
C ASN A 766 34.60 -11.52 -11.30
N ARG A 767 34.81 -11.33 -10.00
CA ARG A 767 35.12 -12.39 -9.04
C ARG A 767 33.87 -12.82 -8.30
N ARG A 768 33.05 -13.68 -8.92
CA ARG A 768 31.85 -14.20 -8.25
C ARG A 768 32.20 -15.01 -7.01
N VAL A 769 31.62 -14.67 -5.86
CA VAL A 769 31.95 -15.31 -4.56
C VAL A 769 30.97 -16.43 -4.22
N MET A 770 29.70 -16.26 -4.59
CA MET A 770 28.68 -17.32 -4.53
C MET A 770 28.13 -17.61 -5.92
N SER A 771 27.71 -18.86 -6.18
CA SER A 771 26.99 -19.15 -7.42
C SER A 771 25.51 -18.87 -7.21
N MET A 772 24.94 -18.01 -8.05
CA MET A 772 23.50 -17.77 -8.11
C MET A 772 22.91 -18.54 -9.29
N SER A 773 21.92 -19.39 -9.05
CA SER A 773 21.17 -20.09 -10.10
C SER A 773 19.67 -19.98 -9.85
N THR A 774 18.91 -19.56 -10.86
CA THR A 774 17.44 -19.56 -10.81
C THR A 774 16.92 -20.98 -10.88
N VAL A 775 16.16 -21.40 -9.86
CA VAL A 775 15.57 -22.73 -9.74
C VAL A 775 14.17 -22.75 -10.34
N VAL A 776 13.36 -21.76 -10.01
CA VAL A 776 11.98 -21.63 -10.50
C VAL A 776 11.73 -20.18 -10.91
N ARG A 777 11.07 -19.97 -12.05
CA ARG A 777 10.58 -18.67 -12.48
C ARG A 777 9.11 -18.81 -12.86
N ILE A 778 8.24 -18.00 -12.26
CA ILE A 778 6.81 -17.97 -12.55
C ILE A 778 6.44 -16.58 -13.06
N GLY A 779 5.74 -16.53 -14.19
CA GLY A 779 5.17 -15.29 -14.75
C GLY A 779 3.88 -14.86 -14.04
N LYS A 780 3.00 -14.15 -14.75
CA LYS A 780 1.66 -13.81 -14.22
C LYS A 780 0.70 -15.00 -14.34
N PRO A 781 -0.18 -15.24 -13.35
CA PRO A 781 -0.34 -14.49 -12.10
C PRO A 781 0.80 -14.72 -11.10
N LEU A 782 1.25 -13.66 -10.42
CA LEU A 782 2.40 -13.72 -9.53
C LEU A 782 2.09 -14.56 -8.27
N LEU A 783 2.77 -15.70 -8.13
CA LEU A 783 2.74 -16.54 -6.94
C LEU A 783 3.82 -16.09 -5.94
N LYS A 784 3.41 -15.50 -4.81
CA LYS A 784 4.35 -15.01 -3.80
C LYS A 784 4.86 -16.16 -2.94
N PHE A 785 6.14 -16.52 -3.09
CA PHE A 785 6.76 -17.56 -2.26
C PHE A 785 6.99 -17.04 -0.84
N GLN A 786 6.51 -17.79 0.16
CA GLN A 786 6.66 -17.45 1.59
C GLN A 786 7.73 -18.30 2.26
N CYS A 787 7.71 -19.61 2.00
CA CYS A 787 8.66 -20.58 2.53
C CYS A 787 8.92 -21.69 1.50
N THR A 788 10.07 -22.34 1.60
CA THR A 788 10.48 -23.45 0.74
C THR A 788 11.17 -24.52 1.54
N GLU A 789 10.86 -25.78 1.26
CA GLU A 789 11.53 -26.94 1.85
C GLU A 789 11.83 -27.99 0.78
N ILE A 790 12.93 -28.72 0.96
CA ILE A 790 13.28 -29.85 0.07
C ILE A 790 12.92 -31.15 0.74
N TYR A 791 12.05 -31.92 0.09
CA TYR A 791 11.68 -33.27 0.51
C TYR A 791 12.12 -34.27 -0.56
N HIS A 792 13.18 -35.03 -0.27
CA HIS A 792 13.86 -35.91 -1.25
C HIS A 792 14.28 -35.15 -2.52
N ASP A 793 13.64 -35.41 -3.66
CA ASP A 793 13.85 -34.67 -4.91
C ASP A 793 12.78 -33.62 -5.20
N TRP A 794 11.84 -33.40 -4.29
CA TRP A 794 10.76 -32.43 -4.45
C TRP A 794 11.08 -31.13 -3.74
N LEU A 795 10.91 -30.02 -4.46
CA LEU A 795 10.91 -28.68 -3.91
C LEU A 795 9.47 -28.29 -3.57
N LEU A 796 9.20 -28.16 -2.28
CA LEU A 796 7.94 -27.68 -1.72
C LEU A 796 7.98 -26.16 -1.61
N ILE A 797 6.93 -25.50 -2.07
CA ILE A 797 6.82 -24.04 -2.13
C ILE A 797 5.53 -23.62 -1.45
N GLY A 798 5.65 -22.98 -0.29
CA GLY A 798 4.52 -22.42 0.45
C GLY A 798 4.18 -21.02 -0.04
N THR A 799 2.89 -20.78 -0.30
CA THR A 799 2.36 -19.53 -0.85
C THR A 799 1.08 -19.11 -0.10
N PRO A 800 0.63 -17.85 -0.24
CA PRO A 800 -0.69 -17.45 0.26
C PRO A 800 -1.87 -18.21 -0.36
N GLN A 801 -1.66 -18.89 -1.49
CA GLN A 801 -2.66 -19.70 -2.19
C GLN A 801 -2.61 -21.19 -1.82
N GLY A 802 -1.65 -21.60 -0.99
CA GLY A 802 -1.47 -22.98 -0.54
C GLY A 802 -0.07 -23.52 -0.83
N LEU A 803 0.04 -24.85 -0.86
CA LEU A 803 1.30 -25.57 -1.09
C LEU A 803 1.45 -25.96 -2.56
N PHE A 804 2.61 -25.69 -3.13
CA PHE A 804 3.00 -26.10 -4.48
C PHE A 804 4.22 -27.02 -4.42
N ALA A 805 4.38 -27.88 -5.41
CA ALA A 805 5.52 -28.78 -5.53
C ALA A 805 6.08 -28.79 -6.96
N THR A 806 7.39 -28.96 -7.09
CA THR A 806 8.08 -29.23 -8.36
C THR A 806 9.31 -30.10 -8.13
N SER A 807 9.79 -30.81 -9.14
CA SER A 807 11.04 -31.57 -9.02
C SER A 807 12.21 -30.59 -8.88
N PHE A 808 13.13 -30.87 -7.96
CA PHE A 808 14.32 -30.07 -7.75
C PHE A 808 15.40 -30.36 -8.79
N SER A 809 15.55 -31.62 -9.21
CA SER A 809 16.55 -32.00 -10.22
C SER A 809 16.15 -31.60 -11.64
N ASN A 810 14.85 -31.62 -11.95
CA ASN A 810 14.33 -31.17 -13.25
C ASN A 810 13.08 -30.27 -13.03
N PRO A 811 13.28 -29.00 -12.62
CA PRO A 811 12.19 -28.10 -12.27
C PRO A 811 11.28 -27.85 -13.46
N ARG A 812 10.03 -28.28 -13.31
CA ARG A 812 8.90 -27.95 -14.18
C ARG A 812 8.06 -26.87 -13.52
N MET A 813 7.02 -26.42 -14.22
CA MET A 813 6.01 -25.54 -13.63
C MET A 813 5.44 -26.18 -12.35
N PRO A 814 5.48 -25.51 -11.20
CA PRO A 814 4.97 -26.09 -9.95
C PRO A 814 3.48 -26.38 -10.04
N PHE A 815 3.06 -27.52 -9.50
CA PHE A 815 1.66 -27.89 -9.37
C PHE A 815 1.20 -27.75 -7.93
N GLN A 816 -0.10 -27.47 -7.73
CA GLN A 816 -0.67 -27.28 -6.41
C GLN A 816 -0.98 -28.61 -5.74
N LEU A 817 -0.61 -28.75 -4.47
CA LEU A 817 -1.03 -29.82 -3.57
C LEU A 817 -2.27 -29.35 -2.78
N ALA A 818 -3.42 -29.95 -3.06
CA ALA A 818 -4.65 -29.59 -2.36
C ALA A 818 -4.57 -30.00 -0.88
N GLY A 819 -5.01 -29.13 0.04
CA GLY A 819 -5.06 -29.42 1.47
C GLY A 819 -4.59 -28.27 2.35
N PHE A 820 -3.57 -27.55 1.91
CA PHE A 820 -3.13 -26.29 2.52
C PHE A 820 -3.80 -25.09 1.84
N THR A 821 -4.02 -24.02 2.58
CA THR A 821 -4.77 -22.85 2.09
C THR A 821 -3.92 -21.58 2.03
N ASN A 822 -3.23 -21.22 3.12
CA ASN A 822 -2.40 -20.03 3.22
C ASN A 822 -1.19 -20.35 4.09
N LEU A 823 -0.09 -20.73 3.44
CA LEU A 823 1.05 -21.33 4.12
C LEU A 823 2.12 -20.27 4.42
N PHE A 824 2.35 -20.00 5.71
CA PHE A 824 3.28 -18.96 6.17
C PHE A 824 4.70 -19.47 6.39
N GLN A 825 4.81 -20.65 7.00
CA GLN A 825 6.07 -21.33 7.30
C GLN A 825 5.81 -22.83 7.31
N MET A 826 6.80 -23.61 6.89
CA MET A 826 6.82 -25.06 7.07
C MET A 826 8.22 -25.49 7.52
N LYS A 827 8.31 -26.57 8.29
CA LYS A 827 9.55 -27.18 8.75
C LYS A 827 9.41 -28.69 8.74
N TRP A 828 10.41 -29.38 8.22
CA TRP A 828 10.46 -30.85 8.17
C TRP A 828 11.38 -31.40 9.26
N VAL A 829 10.82 -32.26 10.12
CA VAL A 829 11.57 -33.05 11.10
C VAL A 829 11.89 -34.40 10.44
N LYS A 830 13.12 -34.54 9.95
CA LYS A 830 13.53 -35.66 9.10
C LYS A 830 13.45 -37.01 9.81
N GLU A 831 13.80 -37.05 11.10
CA GLU A 831 13.98 -38.28 11.86
C GLU A 831 12.65 -38.96 12.17
N TYR A 832 11.59 -38.16 12.30
CA TYR A 832 10.23 -38.63 12.56
C TYR A 832 9.32 -38.53 11.33
N ASN A 833 9.87 -38.04 10.22
CA ASN A 833 9.15 -37.75 8.99
C ASN A 833 7.86 -36.91 9.20
N LEU A 834 7.94 -35.87 10.04
CA LEU A 834 6.82 -34.99 10.36
C LEU A 834 7.05 -33.59 9.80
N PHE A 835 6.03 -33.02 9.17
CA PHE A 835 6.00 -31.62 8.73
C PHE A 835 5.14 -30.81 9.68
N PHE A 836 5.72 -29.77 10.25
CA PHE A 836 4.99 -28.73 10.96
C PHE A 836 4.82 -27.52 10.07
N ALA A 837 3.61 -26.97 10.03
CA ALA A 837 3.28 -25.84 9.18
C ALA A 837 2.35 -24.87 9.89
N ILE A 838 2.44 -23.60 9.52
CA ILE A 838 1.47 -22.56 9.91
C ILE A 838 0.56 -22.30 8.70
N ASP A 839 -0.70 -22.72 8.81
CA ASP A 839 -1.67 -22.65 7.71
C ASP A 839 -2.97 -21.91 8.08
N GLY A 840 -3.65 -21.37 7.07
CA GLY A 840 -4.97 -20.78 7.18
C GLY A 840 -4.98 -19.33 7.67
N ILE A 841 -6.15 -18.69 7.60
CA ILE A 841 -6.33 -17.27 7.98
C ILE A 841 -6.07 -17.06 9.48
N GLU A 842 -6.42 -18.05 10.30
CA GLU A 842 -6.21 -18.06 11.75
C GLU A 842 -4.77 -18.41 12.16
N ARG A 843 -3.91 -18.78 11.21
CA ARG A 843 -2.53 -19.22 11.44
C ARG A 843 -2.44 -20.37 12.43
N ASN A 844 -3.19 -21.42 12.13
CA ASN A 844 -3.22 -22.63 12.93
C ASN A 844 -1.96 -23.45 12.66
N VAL A 845 -1.38 -24.02 13.72
CA VAL A 845 -0.30 -25.00 13.55
C VAL A 845 -0.91 -26.32 13.11
N VAL A 846 -0.40 -26.87 12.03
CA VAL A 846 -0.83 -28.16 11.48
C VAL A 846 0.35 -29.10 11.34
N VAL A 847 0.08 -30.39 11.48
CA VAL A 847 1.05 -31.47 11.28
C VAL A 847 0.65 -32.34 10.09
N LEU A 848 1.63 -32.76 9.30
CA LEU A 848 1.47 -33.70 8.20
C LEU A 848 2.57 -34.75 8.26
N HIS A 849 2.20 -36.03 8.19
CA HIS A 849 3.17 -37.12 8.10
C HIS A 849 3.72 -37.24 6.67
N GLY A 850 5.02 -37.41 6.49
CA GLY A 850 5.69 -37.44 5.18
C GLY A 850 5.17 -38.52 4.24
N ASN A 851 4.77 -39.68 4.74
CA ASN A 851 4.09 -40.72 3.93
C ASN A 851 2.84 -40.20 3.19
N GLN A 852 2.06 -39.29 3.79
CA GLN A 852 0.91 -38.68 3.09
C GLN A 852 1.37 -37.77 1.96
N LEU A 853 2.49 -37.06 2.16
CA LEU A 853 3.10 -36.21 1.16
C LEU A 853 3.68 -37.03 0.00
N GLU A 854 4.36 -38.15 0.29
CA GLU A 854 4.86 -39.08 -0.73
C GLU A 854 3.73 -39.63 -1.60
N ASN A 855 2.65 -40.10 -0.98
CA ASN A 855 1.47 -40.60 -1.69
C ASN A 855 0.85 -39.52 -2.60
N ALA A 856 0.79 -38.27 -2.13
CA ALA A 856 0.28 -37.16 -2.91
C ALA A 856 1.21 -36.80 -4.08
N LEU A 857 2.52 -36.76 -3.87
CA LEU A 857 3.51 -36.42 -4.90
C LEU A 857 3.59 -37.48 -6.02
N CYS A 858 3.30 -38.75 -5.69
CA CYS A 858 3.25 -39.85 -6.65
C CYS A 858 1.87 -39.99 -7.34
N ALA A 859 0.85 -39.21 -6.95
CA ALA A 859 -0.48 -39.33 -7.53
C ALA A 859 -0.55 -38.67 -8.92
N ASN A 860 -1.01 -39.43 -9.92
CA ASN A 860 -1.15 -38.93 -11.31
C ASN A 860 -2.37 -38.01 -11.52
N THR A 861 -3.33 -38.00 -10.60
CA THR A 861 -4.58 -37.23 -10.73
C THR A 861 -4.92 -36.56 -9.40
N SER A 862 -5.00 -35.22 -9.39
CA SER A 862 -5.40 -34.37 -8.24
C SER A 862 -4.66 -34.68 -6.91
N PRO A 863 -3.36 -34.34 -6.79
CA PRO A 863 -2.59 -34.65 -5.61
C PRO A 863 -3.10 -33.87 -4.39
N ARG A 864 -3.42 -34.59 -3.30
CA ARG A 864 -4.07 -34.04 -2.11
C ARG A 864 -3.44 -34.57 -0.82
N VAL A 865 -3.33 -33.67 0.15
CA VAL A 865 -2.86 -33.94 1.51
C VAL A 865 -3.91 -33.52 2.53
N HIS A 866 -3.87 -34.12 3.73
CA HIS A 866 -4.79 -33.83 4.82
C HIS A 866 -4.02 -33.38 6.07
N PRO A 867 -3.54 -32.12 6.11
CA PRO A 867 -2.88 -31.59 7.29
C PRO A 867 -3.84 -31.60 8.49
N THR A 868 -3.35 -32.05 9.64
CA THR A 868 -4.15 -32.18 10.86
C THR A 868 -3.84 -31.03 11.82
N PRO A 869 -4.84 -30.31 12.36
CA PRO A 869 -4.60 -29.30 13.39
C PRO A 869 -3.82 -29.86 14.57
N TYR A 870 -2.78 -29.15 14.99
CA TYR A 870 -1.85 -29.62 16.01
C TYR A 870 -1.97 -28.77 17.29
N SER A 871 -2.34 -29.44 18.38
CA SER A 871 -2.50 -28.85 19.72
C SER A 871 -3.45 -27.63 19.81
N ASN A 872 -4.31 -27.40 18.80
CA ASN A 872 -5.22 -26.25 18.70
C ASN A 872 -4.52 -24.88 18.88
N ILE A 873 -3.24 -24.76 18.49
CA ILE A 873 -2.53 -23.48 18.54
C ILE A 873 -2.96 -22.62 17.35
N ALA A 874 -3.56 -21.48 17.64
CA ALA A 874 -3.91 -20.44 16.68
C ALA A 874 -2.97 -19.23 16.80
N ALA A 875 -3.03 -18.32 15.82
CA ALA A 875 -2.25 -17.09 15.78
C ALA A 875 -0.72 -17.28 15.82
N ALA A 876 -0.22 -18.45 15.43
CA ALA A 876 1.21 -18.74 15.37
C ALA A 876 1.90 -17.93 14.26
N HIS A 877 3.18 -17.62 14.43
CA HIS A 877 3.95 -16.90 13.41
C HIS A 877 5.39 -17.38 13.21
N LEU A 878 5.95 -18.13 14.16
CA LEU A 878 7.25 -18.79 14.03
C LEU A 878 7.20 -20.23 14.55
N ILE A 879 7.86 -21.12 13.83
CA ILE A 879 8.19 -22.48 14.24
C ILE A 879 9.70 -22.67 14.12
N GLU A 880 10.34 -23.15 15.18
CA GLU A 880 11.73 -23.57 15.18
C GLU A 880 11.90 -24.93 15.88
N ILE A 881 12.87 -25.72 15.44
CA ILE A 881 13.09 -27.09 15.94
C ILE A 881 14.51 -27.16 16.50
N SER A 882 14.69 -27.89 17.60
CA SER A 882 16.02 -28.13 18.16
C SER A 882 16.90 -28.95 17.21
N GLU A 883 18.16 -28.56 16.99
CA GLU A 883 19.11 -29.36 16.21
C GLU A 883 19.50 -30.67 16.91
N GLU A 884 19.99 -31.65 16.14
CA GLU A 884 20.21 -33.04 16.65
C GLU A 884 21.48 -33.13 17.46
N SER A 885 22.45 -32.32 17.07
CA SER A 885 23.73 -32.13 17.75
C SER A 885 23.59 -31.56 19.15
N HIS A 886 22.49 -30.87 19.48
CA HIS A 886 22.36 -30.12 20.73
C HIS A 886 21.92 -30.97 21.94
N SER A 887 21.14 -32.03 21.72
CA SER A 887 20.65 -32.91 22.79
C SER A 887 20.11 -34.23 22.25
N ASN A 888 20.14 -35.28 23.09
CA ASN A 888 19.45 -36.55 22.79
C ASN A 888 17.92 -36.40 22.71
N GLU A 889 17.39 -35.34 23.32
CA GLU A 889 15.97 -35.00 23.30
C GLU A 889 15.66 -33.99 22.19
N ARG A 890 14.44 -34.04 21.66
CA ARG A 890 13.97 -33.17 20.58
C ARG A 890 12.89 -32.24 21.08
N TYR A 891 13.01 -30.96 20.72
CA TYR A 891 12.11 -29.90 21.09
C TYR A 891 11.59 -29.13 19.88
N LEU A 892 10.34 -28.68 19.98
CA LEU A 892 9.66 -27.85 19.00
C LEU A 892 9.21 -26.56 19.69
N TYR A 893 9.61 -25.42 19.14
CA TYR A 893 9.31 -24.09 19.67
C TYR A 893 8.31 -23.39 18.74
N ILE A 894 7.17 -23.00 19.29
CA ILE A 894 6.11 -22.33 18.53
C ILE A 894 5.83 -20.97 19.17
N ALA A 895 6.00 -19.90 18.40
CA ALA A 895 5.68 -18.55 18.85
C ALA A 895 4.31 -18.10 18.35
N THR A 896 3.53 -17.53 19.26
CA THR A 896 2.27 -16.81 19.02
C THR A 896 2.44 -15.35 19.43
N SER A 897 1.40 -14.52 19.25
CA SER A 897 1.45 -13.13 19.70
C SER A 897 1.63 -12.99 21.21
N ASP A 898 1.25 -14.00 21.97
CA ASP A 898 1.10 -13.92 23.42
C ASP A 898 2.21 -14.68 24.15
N GLY A 899 2.93 -15.58 23.46
CA GLY A 899 3.99 -16.37 24.07
C GLY A 899 4.72 -17.33 23.14
N ILE A 900 5.63 -18.11 23.72
CA ILE A 900 6.31 -19.24 23.08
C ILE A 900 5.92 -20.52 23.80
N THR A 901 5.22 -21.41 23.12
CA THR A 901 4.91 -22.77 23.62
C THR A 901 6.02 -23.72 23.20
N ILE A 902 6.55 -24.46 24.16
CA ILE A 902 7.64 -25.43 23.97
C ILE A 902 7.07 -26.84 24.07
N PHE A 903 7.39 -27.67 23.08
CA PHE A 903 6.99 -29.08 23.01
C PHE A 903 8.21 -29.97 23.09
N HIS A 904 8.09 -31.09 23.80
CA HIS A 904 9.11 -32.14 23.89
C HIS A 904 8.62 -33.39 23.15
N TYR A 905 9.48 -34.01 22.36
CA TYR A 905 9.15 -35.24 21.65
C TYR A 905 9.11 -36.44 22.60
N MET A 906 7.98 -37.14 22.65
CA MET A 906 7.83 -38.35 23.45
C MET A 906 7.82 -39.60 22.57
N SER A 907 8.92 -40.36 22.60
CA SER A 907 9.09 -41.59 21.81
C SER A 907 7.99 -42.64 22.03
N LYS A 908 7.39 -42.70 23.24
CA LYS A 908 6.28 -43.63 23.53
C LYS A 908 4.99 -43.32 22.78
N LYS A 909 4.76 -42.05 22.42
CA LYS A 909 3.56 -41.58 21.71
C LYS A 909 3.84 -41.19 20.27
N ASP A 910 5.11 -41.24 19.85
CA ASP A 910 5.59 -40.78 18.54
C ASP A 910 5.06 -39.39 18.17
N MET A 911 5.08 -38.47 19.14
CA MET A 911 4.50 -37.14 18.98
C MET A 911 5.19 -36.15 19.92
N PHE A 912 5.30 -34.91 19.47
CA PHE A 912 5.62 -33.78 20.32
C PHE A 912 4.46 -33.54 21.32
N VAL A 913 4.77 -33.19 22.56
CA VAL A 913 3.78 -32.90 23.60
C VAL A 913 4.19 -31.63 24.35
N PRO A 914 3.24 -30.73 24.66
CA PRO A 914 3.55 -29.46 25.30
C PRO A 914 4.23 -29.71 26.65
N CYS A 915 5.34 -29.01 26.85
CA CYS A 915 6.16 -29.08 28.06
C CYS A 915 5.95 -27.83 28.92
N THR A 916 6.07 -26.65 28.34
CA THR A 916 5.96 -25.36 29.05
C THR A 916 5.60 -24.23 28.09
N GLU A 917 5.20 -23.09 28.62
CA GLU A 917 4.84 -21.89 27.86
C GLU A 917 5.45 -20.64 28.50
N ILE A 918 6.08 -19.80 27.68
CA ILE A 918 6.68 -18.54 28.09
C ILE A 918 5.80 -17.40 27.59
N GLN A 919 5.22 -16.62 28.50
CA GLN A 919 4.39 -15.46 28.15
C GLN A 919 5.26 -14.27 27.72
N LEU A 920 4.83 -13.55 26.68
CA LEU A 920 5.55 -12.41 26.11
C LEU A 920 4.62 -11.19 25.98
N GLU A 921 5.14 -10.00 26.30
CA GLU A 921 4.43 -8.73 26.06
C GLU A 921 4.57 -8.25 24.60
N ILE A 922 5.72 -8.58 23.97
CA ILE A 922 6.02 -8.28 22.58
C ILE A 922 6.26 -9.61 21.85
N PRO A 923 5.59 -9.87 20.72
CA PRO A 923 5.78 -11.11 19.96
C PRO A 923 7.24 -11.34 19.60
N ALA A 924 7.68 -12.60 19.67
CA ALA A 924 9.04 -12.97 19.26
C ALA A 924 9.24 -12.69 17.75
N MET A 925 10.25 -11.90 17.40
CA MET A 925 10.60 -11.55 16.02
C MET A 925 11.49 -12.59 15.34
N CYS A 926 12.32 -13.27 16.13
CA CYS A 926 13.22 -14.32 15.66
C CYS A 926 13.46 -15.35 16.76
N ILE A 927 13.67 -16.61 16.36
CA ILE A 927 14.00 -17.73 17.25
C ILE A 927 15.05 -18.59 16.56
N ILE A 928 16.10 -18.99 17.28
CA ILE A 928 17.07 -19.98 16.83
C ILE A 928 17.33 -21.02 17.92
N SER A 929 17.52 -22.29 17.54
CA SER A 929 18.01 -23.30 18.47
C SER A 929 19.50 -23.11 18.74
N CYS A 930 19.91 -23.36 19.98
CA CYS A 930 21.32 -23.34 20.39
C CYS A 930 21.61 -24.58 21.26
N ASN A 931 22.90 -24.85 21.49
CA ASN A 931 23.28 -25.93 22.39
C ASN A 931 22.73 -25.67 23.82
N GLY A 932 22.01 -26.64 24.38
CA GLY A 932 21.39 -26.55 25.71
C GLY A 932 20.23 -25.56 25.86
N GLY A 933 19.68 -25.01 24.76
CA GLY A 933 18.65 -23.97 24.84
C GLY A 933 18.12 -23.47 23.50
N PHE A 934 17.48 -22.31 23.53
CA PHE A 934 17.19 -21.51 22.34
C PHE A 934 17.32 -20.03 22.66
N VAL A 935 17.57 -19.22 21.63
CA VAL A 935 17.65 -17.75 21.73
C VAL A 935 16.49 -17.17 20.93
N PHE A 936 15.82 -16.17 21.48
CA PHE A 936 14.80 -15.42 20.77
C PHE A 936 14.96 -13.91 20.96
N GLY A 937 14.52 -13.13 19.96
CA GLY A 937 14.46 -11.68 20.03
C GLY A 937 13.02 -11.18 20.13
N SER A 938 12.75 -10.31 21.10
CA SER A 938 11.49 -9.56 21.25
C SER A 938 11.79 -8.08 21.52
N ASP A 939 11.54 -7.55 22.72
CA ASP A 939 12.01 -6.21 23.12
C ASP A 939 13.54 -6.16 23.26
N THR A 940 14.14 -7.25 23.70
CA THR A 940 15.58 -7.54 23.71
C THR A 940 15.82 -9.01 23.30
N PHE A 941 17.06 -9.48 23.37
CA PHE A 941 17.38 -10.89 23.20
C PHE A 941 17.35 -11.63 24.53
N TYR A 942 16.85 -12.87 24.48
CA TYR A 942 16.73 -13.76 25.61
C TYR A 942 17.31 -15.13 25.27
N PHE A 943 18.04 -15.70 26.22
CA PHE A 943 18.44 -17.10 26.18
C PHE A 943 17.54 -17.92 27.10
N VAL A 944 17.01 -19.04 26.63
CA VAL A 944 16.19 -19.97 27.41
C VAL A 944 16.93 -21.30 27.53
N PRO A 945 17.49 -21.63 28.70
CA PRO A 945 18.11 -22.94 28.92
C PRO A 945 17.05 -24.04 29.03
N HIS A 946 17.28 -25.21 28.42
CA HIS A 946 16.38 -26.38 28.55
C HIS A 946 16.26 -26.89 29.99
N SER A 947 17.26 -26.62 30.83
CA SER A 947 17.29 -27.05 32.23
C SER A 947 16.31 -26.29 33.13
N THR A 948 15.99 -25.04 32.80
CA THR A 948 15.21 -24.15 33.68
C THR A 948 13.98 -23.59 33.02
N TRP A 949 13.94 -23.53 31.68
CA TRP A 949 12.88 -22.89 30.89
C TRP A 949 12.60 -21.43 31.26
N SER A 950 13.54 -20.79 31.93
CA SER A 950 13.43 -19.40 32.37
C SER A 950 14.16 -18.50 31.38
N PRO A 951 13.48 -17.50 30.78
CA PRO A 951 14.12 -16.58 29.85
C PRO A 951 15.09 -15.65 30.58
N GLN A 952 16.36 -15.68 30.15
CA GLN A 952 17.42 -14.82 30.65
C GLN A 952 17.68 -13.72 29.63
N SER A 953 17.21 -12.51 29.93
CA SER A 953 17.49 -11.34 29.10
C SER A 953 18.97 -11.01 29.15
N PHE A 954 19.56 -10.69 28.01
CA PHE A 954 20.89 -10.08 27.99
C PHE A 954 20.83 -8.85 27.09
N ARG A 955 21.34 -7.74 27.62
CA ARG A 955 21.54 -6.50 26.88
C ARG A 955 23.01 -6.36 26.58
N THR A 956 23.31 -5.81 25.41
CA THR A 956 24.67 -5.41 25.09
C THR A 956 24.91 -4.00 25.65
N ASP A 957 26.13 -3.69 26.10
CA ASP A 957 26.45 -2.48 26.87
C ASP A 957 26.28 -1.13 26.12
N TRP A 958 25.75 -1.15 24.90
CA TRP A 958 25.52 0.01 24.04
C TRP A 958 24.03 0.26 23.84
N ALA A 959 23.69 1.48 23.42
CA ALA A 959 22.32 2.04 23.42
C ALA A 959 21.21 1.04 23.04
N PRO A 960 20.02 1.12 23.69
CA PRO A 960 18.92 0.19 23.46
C PRO A 960 18.47 0.27 21.99
N ASP A 961 18.88 -0.72 21.21
CA ASP A 961 18.56 -0.82 19.80
C ASP A 961 17.53 -1.94 19.56
N CYS A 962 16.68 -1.79 18.54
CA CYS A 962 15.58 -2.72 18.28
C CYS A 962 16.12 -4.03 17.66
N PRO A 963 15.79 -5.21 18.22
CA PRO A 963 16.13 -6.50 17.63
C PRO A 963 15.55 -6.69 16.23
N ILE A 964 16.34 -7.26 15.32
CA ILE A 964 15.90 -7.61 13.94
C ILE A 964 15.97 -9.11 13.70
N GLY A 965 17.08 -9.74 14.09
CA GLY A 965 17.32 -11.14 13.77
C GLY A 965 18.53 -11.72 14.49
N ILE A 966 18.72 -13.03 14.32
CA ILE A 966 19.86 -13.76 14.86
C ILE A 966 20.42 -14.63 13.74
N ALA A 967 21.74 -14.62 13.57
CA ALA A 967 22.45 -15.52 12.67
C ALA A 967 23.37 -16.43 13.50
N LYS A 968 23.14 -17.75 13.44
CA LYS A 968 24.00 -18.74 14.07
C LYS A 968 25.30 -18.85 13.28
N ILE A 969 26.44 -18.48 13.89
CA ILE A 969 27.76 -18.52 13.25
C ILE A 969 28.44 -19.86 13.53
N SER A 970 28.37 -20.31 14.77
CA SER A 970 28.75 -21.64 15.26
C SER A 970 27.85 -22.02 16.43
N ASP A 971 28.09 -23.18 17.05
CA ASP A 971 27.36 -23.59 18.26
C ASP A 971 27.67 -22.70 19.48
N GLU A 972 28.82 -22.02 19.47
CA GLU A 972 29.32 -21.19 20.57
C GLU A 972 29.26 -19.69 20.27
N GLU A 973 29.01 -19.30 19.03
CA GLU A 973 28.97 -17.90 18.60
C GLU A 973 27.75 -17.64 17.71
N ILE A 974 26.99 -16.61 18.07
CA ILE A 974 25.87 -16.08 17.32
C ILE A 974 26.13 -14.61 16.99
N LEU A 975 25.63 -14.16 15.84
CA LEU A 975 25.57 -12.75 15.49
C LEU A 975 24.15 -12.26 15.76
N ILE A 976 24.06 -11.34 16.70
CA ILE A 976 22.83 -10.65 17.03
C ILE A 976 22.70 -9.43 16.14
N VAL A 977 21.58 -9.29 15.46
CA VAL A 977 21.33 -8.23 14.47
C VAL A 977 20.30 -7.27 15.04
N ASN A 978 20.74 -6.04 15.29
CA ASN A 978 19.89 -4.91 15.66
C ASN A 978 19.77 -3.91 14.50
N HIS A 979 18.92 -2.92 14.66
CA HIS A 979 18.64 -1.88 13.66
C HIS A 979 19.90 -1.23 13.08
N ASN A 980 20.84 -0.82 13.95
CA ASN A 980 21.99 0.00 13.56
C ASN A 980 23.32 -0.75 13.57
N CYS A 981 23.41 -1.87 14.29
CA CYS A 981 24.61 -2.70 14.31
C CYS A 981 24.34 -4.15 14.69
N GLY A 982 25.36 -4.99 14.50
CA GLY A 982 25.37 -6.39 14.87
C GLY A 982 26.53 -6.73 15.79
N VAL A 983 26.31 -7.65 16.72
CA VAL A 983 27.31 -8.01 17.72
C VAL A 983 27.43 -9.51 17.84
N PHE A 984 28.66 -9.98 17.82
CA PHE A 984 28.99 -11.37 18.05
C PHE A 984 28.98 -11.66 19.55
N THR A 985 28.16 -12.64 19.94
CA THR A 985 27.97 -13.05 21.33
C THR A 985 27.93 -14.58 21.41
N THR A 986 28.14 -15.12 22.60
CA THR A 986 27.71 -16.48 22.92
C THR A 986 26.18 -16.51 22.97
N PRO A 987 25.54 -17.70 22.91
CA PRO A 987 24.10 -17.83 23.09
C PRO A 987 23.57 -17.23 24.39
N GLN A 988 24.40 -17.18 25.45
CA GLN A 988 24.08 -16.59 26.76
C GLN A 988 24.32 -15.06 26.81
N GLY A 989 24.63 -14.43 25.68
CA GLY A 989 24.77 -12.99 25.57
C GLY A 989 26.15 -12.42 25.91
N LYS A 990 27.16 -13.26 26.17
CA LYS A 990 28.52 -12.78 26.43
C LYS A 990 29.19 -12.39 25.12
N ARG A 991 29.71 -11.17 25.02
CA ARG A 991 30.38 -10.69 23.83
C ARG A 991 31.63 -11.53 23.51
N THR A 992 31.74 -12.01 22.27
CA THR A 992 32.89 -12.80 21.81
C THR A 992 33.95 -11.94 21.12
N ARG A 993 33.52 -10.91 20.35
CA ARG A 993 34.41 -10.04 19.56
C ARG A 993 34.35 -8.58 20.02
N ARG A 994 35.49 -7.87 20.10
CA ARG A 994 35.59 -6.47 20.56
C ARG A 994 34.98 -5.42 19.61
N GLY A 995 34.88 -5.72 18.31
CA GLY A 995 34.25 -4.82 17.33
C GLY A 995 32.73 -4.97 17.25
N VAL A 996 32.06 -4.09 16.53
CA VAL A 996 30.65 -4.22 16.14
C VAL A 996 30.56 -4.26 14.62
N VAL A 997 29.60 -5.03 14.10
CA VAL A 997 29.28 -5.04 12.67
C VAL A 997 28.37 -3.85 12.41
N GLU A 998 28.77 -2.98 11.50
CA GLU A 998 28.00 -1.79 11.17
C GLU A 998 27.38 -1.93 9.80
N TRP A 999 26.10 -1.58 9.70
CA TRP A 999 25.38 -1.51 8.42
C TRP A 999 25.07 -0.05 8.07
N GLU A 1000 25.09 0.29 6.78
CA GLU A 1000 24.71 1.62 6.29
C GLU A 1000 23.20 1.83 6.25
N ARG A 1001 22.45 0.72 6.25
CA ARG A 1001 20.99 0.70 6.20
C ARG A 1001 20.45 -0.50 6.97
N VAL A 1002 19.20 -0.38 7.42
CA VAL A 1002 18.56 -1.39 8.26
C VAL A 1002 18.33 -2.71 7.50
N PRO A 1003 18.89 -3.84 7.97
CA PRO A 1003 18.60 -5.16 7.40
C PRO A 1003 17.14 -5.56 7.56
N ILE A 1004 16.54 -6.19 6.55
CA ILE A 1004 15.23 -6.86 6.67
C ILE A 1004 15.39 -8.24 7.30
N SER A 1005 16.42 -8.95 6.86
CA SER A 1005 16.72 -10.31 7.27
C SER A 1005 18.20 -10.56 7.05
N VAL A 1006 18.77 -11.40 7.90
CA VAL A 1006 20.16 -11.83 7.79
C VAL A 1006 20.18 -13.35 7.86
N THR A 1007 20.99 -13.98 7.02
CA THR A 1007 21.14 -15.44 7.00
C THR A 1007 22.60 -15.78 6.78
N TYR A 1008 23.11 -16.73 7.56
CA TYR A 1008 24.50 -17.16 7.48
C TYR A 1008 24.61 -18.50 6.74
N CYS A 1009 25.54 -18.54 5.80
CA CYS A 1009 25.97 -19.72 5.05
C CYS A 1009 27.49 -19.68 5.03
N GLU A 1010 28.14 -20.46 5.90
CA GLU A 1010 29.58 -20.39 6.12
C GLU A 1010 30.41 -20.34 4.82
N PRO A 1011 31.34 -19.37 4.67
CA PRO A 1011 31.71 -18.29 5.60
C PRO A 1011 30.97 -16.95 5.33
N TYR A 1012 29.90 -16.97 4.55
CA TYR A 1012 29.20 -15.79 4.05
C TYR A 1012 27.95 -15.47 4.86
N LEU A 1013 27.74 -14.18 5.10
CA LEU A 1013 26.53 -13.63 5.66
C LEU A 1013 25.78 -12.91 4.55
N ILE A 1014 24.56 -13.34 4.28
CA ILE A 1014 23.67 -12.72 3.31
C ILE A 1014 22.75 -11.76 4.05
N ILE A 1015 22.85 -10.48 3.69
CA ILE A 1015 22.06 -9.39 4.27
C ILE A 1015 21.05 -8.94 3.23
N ILE A 1016 19.76 -9.05 3.54
CA ILE A 1016 18.69 -8.60 2.66
C ILE A 1016 18.20 -7.23 3.11
N TYR A 1017 18.18 -6.29 2.18
CA TYR A 1017 17.59 -4.96 2.30
C TYR A 1017 16.32 -4.86 1.43
N THR A 1018 15.63 -3.72 1.45
CA THR A 1018 14.33 -3.57 0.75
C THR A 1018 14.41 -3.71 -0.78
N ASP A 1019 15.52 -3.29 -1.37
CA ASP A 1019 15.76 -3.26 -2.82
C ASP A 1019 17.08 -3.94 -3.24
N MET A 1020 17.81 -4.51 -2.28
CA MET A 1020 19.15 -5.03 -2.50
C MET A 1020 19.49 -6.23 -1.60
N ILE A 1021 20.34 -7.13 -2.08
CA ILE A 1021 21.01 -8.17 -1.29
C ILE A 1021 22.50 -7.83 -1.23
N SER A 1022 23.13 -7.90 -0.06
CA SER A 1022 24.58 -7.79 0.11
C SER A 1022 25.14 -9.10 0.68
N ILE A 1023 26.23 -9.58 0.09
CA ILE A 1023 26.95 -10.77 0.52
C ILE A 1023 28.27 -10.31 1.13
N VAL A 1024 28.45 -10.61 2.40
CA VAL A 1024 29.66 -10.26 3.15
C VAL A 1024 30.31 -11.53 3.70
N ARG A 1025 31.65 -11.59 3.78
CA ARG A 1025 32.36 -12.68 4.44
C ARG A 1025 32.55 -12.33 5.91
N VAL A 1026 32.20 -13.26 6.79
CA VAL A 1026 32.52 -13.16 8.22
C VAL A 1026 33.98 -13.58 8.39
N ILE A 1027 34.80 -12.70 8.96
CA ILE A 1027 36.21 -13.04 9.22
C ILE A 1027 36.25 -14.07 10.38
N PRO A 1028 36.97 -15.19 10.24
CA PRO A 1028 37.12 -16.17 11.31
C PRO A 1028 37.69 -15.54 12.59
N TYR A 1029 37.24 -16.02 13.75
CA TYR A 1029 37.63 -15.47 15.05
C TYR A 1029 39.16 -15.34 15.24
N GLY A 1030 39.95 -16.31 14.77
CA GLY A 1030 41.41 -16.31 14.89
C GLY A 1030 42.17 -15.40 13.91
N GLU A 1031 41.51 -14.85 12.90
CA GLU A 1031 42.12 -13.98 11.87
C GLU A 1031 41.88 -12.48 12.12
N VAL A 1032 41.15 -12.12 13.20
CA VAL A 1032 40.81 -10.73 13.50
C VAL A 1032 42.02 -10.01 14.13
N GLN A 1033 42.73 -9.21 13.33
CA GLN A 1033 43.73 -8.26 13.83
C GLN A 1033 43.04 -7.06 14.50
N GLU A 1034 43.73 -6.40 15.42
CA GLU A 1034 43.21 -5.20 16.11
C GLU A 1034 43.01 -4.07 15.08
N GLY A 1035 41.76 -3.63 14.89
CA GLY A 1035 41.37 -2.64 13.88
C GLY A 1035 40.92 -3.20 12.52
N ALA A 1036 41.02 -4.52 12.29
CA ALA A 1036 40.51 -5.14 11.06
C ALA A 1036 38.97 -5.21 11.04
N PRO A 1037 38.33 -5.06 9.87
CA PRO A 1037 36.87 -5.12 9.77
C PRO A 1037 36.36 -6.53 10.12
N LEU A 1038 35.29 -6.63 10.92
CA LEU A 1038 34.73 -7.94 11.29
C LEU A 1038 34.05 -8.68 10.13
N ILE A 1039 33.63 -7.92 9.13
CA ILE A 1039 33.03 -8.40 7.89
C ILE A 1039 33.69 -7.74 6.69
N GLU A 1040 33.88 -8.51 5.63
CA GLU A 1040 34.37 -8.01 4.35
C GLU A 1040 33.21 -8.01 3.35
N GLU A 1041 32.82 -6.85 2.82
CA GLU A 1041 31.77 -6.76 1.80
C GLU A 1041 32.31 -7.22 0.44
N LEU A 1042 31.65 -8.20 -0.17
CA LEU A 1042 32.14 -8.89 -1.36
C LEU A 1042 31.28 -8.63 -2.60
N GLU A 1043 29.97 -8.83 -2.51
CA GLU A 1043 29.05 -8.73 -3.65
C GLU A 1043 27.72 -8.10 -3.25
N GLY A 1044 26.98 -7.53 -4.20
CA GLY A 1044 25.58 -7.21 -3.96
C GLY A 1044 24.71 -7.18 -5.21
N TYR A 1045 23.43 -7.45 -5.06
CA TYR A 1045 22.48 -7.63 -6.15
C TYR A 1045 21.29 -6.70 -5.97
N ARG A 1046 20.92 -5.95 -7.01
CA ARG A 1046 19.63 -5.24 -7.03
C ARG A 1046 18.51 -6.28 -7.11
N ALA A 1047 17.72 -6.37 -6.06
CA ALA A 1047 16.71 -7.42 -5.89
C ALA A 1047 15.51 -6.86 -5.11
N PRO A 1048 14.59 -6.14 -5.78
CA PRO A 1048 13.39 -5.62 -5.14
C PRO A 1048 12.54 -6.76 -4.58
N GLY A 1049 12.06 -6.58 -3.34
CA GLY A 1049 11.21 -7.58 -2.69
C GLY A 1049 11.90 -8.91 -2.39
N ALA A 1050 13.24 -8.92 -2.34
CA ALA A 1050 14.02 -10.11 -2.01
C ALA A 1050 13.65 -10.68 -0.64
N ARG A 1051 13.63 -12.01 -0.52
CA ARG A 1051 13.33 -12.70 0.73
C ARG A 1051 13.92 -14.10 0.78
N VAL A 1052 14.52 -14.45 1.92
CA VAL A 1052 14.90 -15.85 2.21
C VAL A 1052 13.65 -16.69 2.44
N THR A 1053 13.52 -17.79 1.69
CA THR A 1053 12.39 -18.73 1.84
C THR A 1053 12.77 -20.04 2.50
N GLY A 1054 14.05 -20.41 2.49
CA GLY A 1054 14.55 -21.63 3.14
C GLY A 1054 15.98 -21.96 2.74
N TYR A 1055 16.46 -23.12 3.20
CA TYR A 1055 17.78 -23.67 2.85
C TYR A 1055 17.66 -24.69 1.71
N GLY A 1056 18.75 -24.90 0.97
CA GLY A 1056 18.87 -25.90 -0.08
C GLY A 1056 19.23 -27.28 0.44
N LYS A 1057 19.72 -28.16 -0.45
CA LYS A 1057 20.13 -29.53 -0.06
C LYS A 1057 21.32 -29.52 0.90
N SER A 1058 22.24 -28.57 0.72
CA SER A 1058 23.31 -28.28 1.67
C SER A 1058 22.91 -27.12 2.57
N LEU A 1059 23.39 -27.09 3.81
CA LEU A 1059 23.33 -25.91 4.68
C LEU A 1059 24.09 -24.71 4.08
N SER A 1060 24.96 -24.96 3.08
CA SER A 1060 25.65 -23.92 2.31
C SER A 1060 24.87 -23.39 1.09
N ASP A 1061 23.62 -23.81 0.92
CA ASP A 1061 22.75 -23.37 -0.16
C ASP A 1061 21.54 -22.64 0.46
N ILE A 1062 21.24 -21.44 0.00
CA ILE A 1062 20.12 -20.63 0.50
C ILE A 1062 19.17 -20.29 -0.66
N PHE A 1063 17.87 -20.46 -0.45
CA PHE A 1063 16.86 -20.02 -1.40
C PHE A 1063 16.39 -18.61 -1.09
N ILE A 1064 16.50 -17.75 -2.08
CA ILE A 1064 16.05 -16.36 -2.03
C ILE A 1064 15.08 -16.14 -3.17
N THR A 1065 13.86 -15.73 -2.82
CA THR A 1065 12.88 -15.28 -3.81
C THR A 1065 13.11 -13.81 -4.13
N VAL A 1066 13.07 -13.47 -5.41
CA VAL A 1066 13.11 -12.10 -5.92
C VAL A 1066 11.83 -11.87 -6.73
N MET A 1067 11.19 -10.72 -6.54
CA MET A 1067 9.90 -10.42 -7.16
C MET A 1067 10.01 -9.14 -7.99
N ASN A 1068 9.73 -9.27 -9.28
CA ASN A 1068 9.65 -8.16 -10.23
C ASN A 1068 8.18 -7.95 -10.65
N ASP A 1069 7.88 -6.86 -11.36
CA ASP A 1069 6.51 -6.53 -11.80
C ASP A 1069 5.86 -7.60 -12.69
N ASN A 1070 6.68 -8.44 -13.33
CA ASN A 1070 6.25 -9.43 -14.31
C ASN A 1070 6.53 -10.89 -13.93
N CYS A 1071 7.38 -11.16 -12.95
CA CYS A 1071 7.72 -12.53 -12.55
C CYS A 1071 8.16 -12.64 -11.08
N VAL A 1072 8.02 -13.85 -10.54
CA VAL A 1072 8.63 -14.28 -9.27
C VAL A 1072 9.70 -15.32 -9.57
N GLU A 1073 10.90 -15.10 -9.06
CA GLU A 1073 12.06 -15.97 -9.26
C GLU A 1073 12.53 -16.53 -7.92
N LEU A 1074 12.68 -17.85 -7.83
CA LEU A 1074 13.38 -18.52 -6.74
C LEU A 1074 14.83 -18.77 -7.16
N ASN A 1075 15.77 -18.11 -6.49
CA ASN A 1075 17.19 -18.21 -6.77
C ASN A 1075 17.89 -18.99 -5.64
N CYS A 1076 18.74 -19.93 -6.02
CA CYS A 1076 19.64 -20.64 -5.10
C CYS A 1076 20.99 -19.94 -5.07
N PHE A 1077 21.41 -19.52 -3.88
CA PHE A 1077 22.73 -18.98 -3.60
C PHE A 1077 23.56 -20.08 -2.94
N SER A 1078 24.57 -20.57 -3.65
CA SER A 1078 25.42 -21.67 -3.19
C SER A 1078 26.87 -21.22 -2.98
N ALA A 1079 27.37 -21.42 -1.76
CA ALA A 1079 28.81 -21.27 -1.46
C ALA A 1079 29.62 -22.51 -1.88
N SER A 1080 28.95 -23.66 -2.07
CA SER A 1080 29.58 -24.95 -2.32
C SER A 1080 29.94 -25.18 -3.80
N ALA A 1081 29.19 -24.59 -4.73
CA ALA A 1081 29.37 -24.77 -6.17
C ALA A 1081 30.71 -24.24 -6.72
N LEU A 1082 31.28 -23.19 -6.11
CA LEU A 1082 32.61 -22.68 -6.51
C LEU A 1082 33.75 -23.58 -6.01
N LYS A 1083 33.63 -24.19 -4.83
CA LYS A 1083 34.64 -25.13 -4.30
C LYS A 1083 34.82 -26.38 -5.20
N ARG A 1084 33.75 -26.83 -5.89
CA ARG A 1084 33.80 -27.97 -6.83
C ARG A 1084 34.51 -27.67 -8.16
N LYS A 1085 34.53 -26.41 -8.61
CA LYS A 1085 35.27 -25.99 -9.84
C LYS A 1085 36.78 -25.89 -9.61
N THR A 1086 37.21 -25.54 -8.40
CA THR A 1086 38.63 -25.46 -8.02
C THR A 1086 39.27 -26.84 -7.79
N THR A 1087 38.51 -27.84 -7.32
CA THR A 1087 39.05 -29.19 -7.13
C THR A 1087 39.25 -29.94 -8.45
N THR A 1088 38.37 -29.75 -9.44
CA THR A 1088 38.52 -30.36 -10.78
C THR A 1088 39.72 -29.81 -11.57
N THR A 1089 40.10 -28.56 -11.33
CA THR A 1089 41.32 -27.98 -11.93
C THR A 1089 42.60 -28.48 -11.24
N SER A 1090 42.58 -28.75 -9.93
CA SER A 1090 43.71 -29.38 -9.23
C SER A 1090 43.92 -30.85 -9.64
N SER A 1091 42.84 -31.61 -9.88
CA SER A 1091 42.93 -33.00 -10.36
C SER A 1091 43.45 -33.07 -11.80
N LEU A 1092 43.11 -32.11 -12.66
CA LEU A 1092 43.68 -31.99 -14.01
C LEU A 1092 45.15 -31.56 -14.02
N GLN A 1093 45.61 -30.77 -13.04
CA GLN A 1093 47.03 -30.48 -12.87
C GLN A 1093 47.83 -31.66 -12.30
N SER A 1094 47.21 -32.52 -11.48
CA SER A 1094 47.86 -33.76 -11.00
C SER A 1094 48.01 -34.83 -12.10
N LEU A 1095 47.11 -34.84 -13.10
CA LEU A 1095 47.19 -35.74 -14.27
C LEU A 1095 48.19 -35.26 -15.32
N LYS A 1096 48.47 -33.96 -15.42
CA LYS A 1096 49.54 -33.41 -16.30
C LYS A 1096 50.96 -33.53 -15.74
N LYS A 1097 51.13 -33.96 -14.49
CA LYS A 1097 52.45 -34.31 -13.90
C LYS A 1097 52.78 -35.80 -13.98
N ARG A 1098 51.92 -36.61 -14.60
CA ARG A 1098 52.09 -38.06 -14.77
C ARG A 1098 52.11 -38.53 -16.23
N PHE A 1099 52.19 -37.60 -17.18
CA PHE A 1099 52.47 -37.85 -18.58
C PHE A 1099 53.71 -37.08 -19.02
#